data_AF-A0AAD7KYV5-F1
#
_entry.id   AF-A0AAD7KYV5-F1
#
_cell.length_a   1.000
_cell.length_b   1.000
_cell.length_c   1.000
_cell.angle_alpha   90.00
_cell.angle_beta   90.00
_cell.angle_gamma   90.00
#
_symmetry.space_group_name_H-M   'P 1'
#
loop_
_entity.id
_entity.type
_entity.pdbx_description
1 polymer ?
#
loop_
_entity_poly.entity_id
_entity_poly.type
_entity_poly.pdbx_seq_one_letter_code
_entity_poly.pdbx_strand_id
1 'polypeptide(L)'
;MENPLLSGESSERWVPPAAGLFRRSNAIAYGSPYQKAAALVDLAEDGVGLPEQILDQSSFQNSARFYFMFIKFDFIWSLNYFILLALNFFEKPLWCAKYTAYSCNNREYFYLGELPYLTGAESLIYEGITLIILVIHMFFPISYEGSSIYWKNRLNQLKVCCLVVLIADILVYAIYISPVAFHSLPFRIAPYIRVVLFILNIRELRNSILILAGMLGTYLNVLALGLLFLLFSSWVAYVMFEDTQQGKLIFTSYGITLYQMFVLFTTSNNPDVWIPAYKASRWYCLFFVLYVLLGVYFVTNLVLAVVYDSFKGQLAKQVSEMDRMRRNMLEKAFNILDKYNCKYLNKDQCIQLFEELNKYRTLPKMSREEFELIFYELDDSHDVKINVDEFADICNAIALKFQKEDVPSYFEYFPSVYHSPFSKKLKAFVRSPKFGYIVSFILILNLFAVITETTLDIENSSAQNVWQGVEFVFGWLYVAEMALKVYSFGFENYWRDGQNQFDFVITLIIVVGETVTFVTPNGRTFLSNGEWIRYLLLARLLRLIRLLMYVQRYRAFVATFLTLIPSLMPYLGTIFCVLCIYCSLGLQIFGGIVNAGNAKLEQTDLADDENSYLLFNFNDYPNGMVTLFNLLVMGNWQVWMQSYRELTGTYWTLAYFVSFYLITVLLLLNLVVAFVLEAFFAELELESSETSEGNGKDGEGGKDRHRSVGTKTRSQRADALLHHMLSAELDQTQISNQTQSSNP
;
A
#
# COMPACT_ATOMS: atom_id res chain seq x y z
N MET A 1 -68.38 -28.31 -14.83
CA MET A 1 -67.63 -28.47 -16.09
C MET A 1 -67.74 -27.12 -16.79
N GLU A 2 -66.73 -26.27 -16.92
CA GLU A 2 -65.26 -26.37 -16.89
C GLU A 2 -64.70 -24.98 -16.48
N ASN A 3 -63.57 -24.97 -15.77
CA ASN A 3 -62.57 -23.87 -15.75
C ASN A 3 -61.46 -24.25 -16.77
N PRO A 4 -60.48 -23.39 -17.15
CA PRO A 4 -60.16 -22.00 -16.77
C PRO A 4 -59.69 -21.11 -17.97
N LEU A 5 -59.34 -19.83 -17.72
CA LEU A 5 -57.99 -19.27 -17.99
C LEU A 5 -57.87 -17.77 -17.60
N LEU A 6 -56.75 -17.47 -16.93
CA LEU A 6 -56.29 -16.17 -16.44
C LEU A 6 -55.86 -15.22 -17.58
N SER A 7 -56.10 -13.91 -17.42
CA SER A 7 -55.12 -12.85 -17.74
C SER A 7 -55.64 -11.48 -17.29
N GLY A 8 -54.75 -10.65 -16.74
CA GLY A 8 -55.06 -9.26 -16.40
C GLY A 8 -54.13 -8.65 -15.34
N GLU A 9 -52.81 -8.77 -15.52
CA GLU A 9 -51.84 -7.95 -14.78
C GLU A 9 -52.09 -6.46 -15.08
N SER A 10 -52.35 -5.70 -14.02
CA SER A 10 -52.51 -4.26 -14.04
C SER A 10 -51.17 -3.58 -14.27
N SER A 11 -51.13 -2.75 -15.30
CA SER A 11 -50.13 -1.74 -15.65
C SER A 11 -49.32 -1.16 -14.48
N GLU A 12 -48.08 -1.62 -14.32
CA GLU A 12 -47.05 -0.88 -13.57
C GLU A 12 -46.69 0.40 -14.35
N ARG A 13 -47.04 1.55 -13.76
CA ARG A 13 -46.56 2.86 -14.22
C ARG A 13 -45.04 2.88 -14.11
N TRP A 14 -44.38 2.92 -15.25
CA TRP A 14 -42.95 3.21 -15.40
C TRP A 14 -42.62 4.57 -14.75
N VAL A 15 -42.05 4.53 -13.55
CA VAL A 15 -41.42 5.68 -12.90
C VAL A 15 -39.99 5.78 -13.45
N PRO A 16 -39.55 6.93 -13.97
CA PRO A 16 -38.21 7.05 -14.55
C PRO A 16 -37.13 6.81 -13.47
N PRO A 17 -36.05 6.06 -13.79
CA PRO A 17 -34.98 5.75 -12.83
C PRO A 17 -34.05 6.95 -12.68
N ALA A 18 -34.55 8.04 -12.12
CA ALA A 18 -33.73 9.13 -11.57
C ALA A 18 -33.33 8.85 -10.09
N ALA A 19 -33.50 7.61 -9.62
CA ALA A 19 -33.36 7.19 -8.22
C ALA A 19 -32.26 6.12 -8.00
N GLY A 20 -31.26 6.05 -8.88
CA GLY A 20 -30.17 5.05 -8.83
C GLY A 20 -29.11 5.28 -7.73
N LEU A 21 -29.35 6.21 -6.81
CA LEU A 21 -28.54 6.40 -5.61
C LEU A 21 -29.48 6.98 -4.54
N PHE A 22 -30.34 6.14 -3.97
CA PHE A 22 -30.80 6.38 -2.59
C PHE A 22 -29.52 6.36 -1.74
N ARG A 23 -28.90 7.54 -1.60
CA ARG A 23 -27.58 7.69 -0.98
C ARG A 23 -27.64 7.02 0.40
N ARG A 24 -26.71 6.13 0.72
CA ARG A 24 -26.49 5.60 2.08
C ARG A 24 -26.61 6.69 3.14
N SER A 25 -26.07 7.87 2.84
CA SER A 25 -26.22 9.09 3.66
C SER A 25 -27.65 9.58 3.89
N ASN A 26 -28.54 9.52 2.88
CA ASN A 26 -29.95 9.90 3.03
C ASN A 26 -30.75 8.85 3.79
N ALA A 27 -30.44 7.55 3.61
CA ALA A 27 -31.05 6.45 4.37
C ALA A 27 -30.71 6.54 5.86
N ILE A 28 -29.45 6.80 6.18
CA ILE A 28 -28.97 6.97 7.55
C ILE A 28 -29.52 8.26 8.18
N ALA A 29 -29.57 9.36 7.42
CA ALA A 29 -30.02 10.66 7.94
C ALA A 29 -31.55 10.78 8.06
N TYR A 30 -32.34 10.28 7.10
CA TYR A 30 -33.80 10.53 7.04
C TYR A 30 -34.64 9.26 6.82
N GLY A 31 -34.01 8.09 6.69
CA GLY A 31 -34.71 6.85 6.41
C GLY A 31 -35.49 6.27 7.59
N SER A 32 -36.36 5.32 7.28
CA SER A 32 -37.07 4.49 8.27
C SER A 32 -36.08 3.67 9.14
N PRO A 33 -36.51 3.12 10.30
CA PRO A 33 -35.65 2.26 11.11
C PRO A 33 -35.02 1.11 10.32
N TYR A 34 -35.79 0.50 9.42
CA TYR A 34 -35.32 -0.57 8.52
C TYR A 34 -34.30 -0.06 7.48
N GLN A 35 -34.51 1.14 6.92
CA GLN A 35 -33.54 1.75 6.00
C GLN A 35 -32.22 2.12 6.70
N LYS A 36 -32.29 2.57 7.95
CA LYS A 36 -31.11 2.86 8.77
C LYS A 36 -30.35 1.59 9.11
N ALA A 37 -31.04 0.55 9.56
CA ALA A 37 -30.43 -0.75 9.85
C ALA A 37 -29.81 -1.37 8.60
N ALA A 38 -30.51 -1.36 7.46
CA ALA A 38 -29.98 -1.86 6.19
C ALA A 38 -28.72 -1.10 5.76
N ALA A 39 -28.68 0.23 5.93
CA ALA A 39 -27.50 1.03 5.60
C ALA A 39 -26.33 0.82 6.57
N LEU A 40 -26.59 0.47 7.84
CA LEU A 40 -25.55 0.10 8.81
C LEU A 40 -24.98 -1.28 8.54
N VAL A 41 -25.82 -2.26 8.19
CA VAL A 41 -25.36 -3.59 7.78
C VAL A 41 -24.51 -3.50 6.51
N ASP A 42 -24.97 -2.77 5.49
CA ASP A 42 -24.20 -2.54 4.26
C ASP A 42 -22.87 -1.81 4.53
N LEU A 43 -22.83 -0.91 5.51
CA LEU A 43 -21.59 -0.23 5.92
C LEU A 43 -20.64 -1.17 6.69
N ALA A 44 -21.17 -2.04 7.55
CA ALA A 44 -20.40 -3.05 8.27
C ALA A 44 -19.74 -4.03 7.31
N GLU A 45 -20.42 -4.37 6.21
CA GLU A 45 -19.89 -5.27 5.16
C GLU A 45 -18.84 -4.63 4.24
N ASP A 46 -18.93 -3.31 3.99
CA ASP A 46 -17.91 -2.61 3.20
C ASP A 46 -16.61 -2.32 4.00
N GLY A 47 -16.53 -2.69 5.28
CA GLY A 47 -15.36 -2.45 6.14
C GLY A 47 -15.11 -0.97 6.48
N VAL A 48 -15.95 -0.06 5.98
CA VAL A 48 -15.90 1.38 6.24
C VAL A 48 -16.58 1.66 7.58
N GLY A 49 -15.92 1.28 8.67
CA GLY A 49 -16.45 1.52 10.02
C GLY A 49 -16.76 3.00 10.26
N LEU A 50 -17.98 3.29 10.68
CA LEU A 50 -18.27 4.56 11.37
C LEU A 50 -17.57 4.51 12.74
N PRO A 51 -16.86 5.57 13.15
CA PRO A 51 -16.33 5.65 14.50
C PRO A 51 -17.47 5.43 15.52
N GLU A 52 -17.24 4.53 16.47
CA GLU A 52 -18.20 4.16 17.53
C GLU A 52 -18.80 5.39 18.24
N GLN A 53 -17.96 6.41 18.43
CA GLN A 53 -18.32 7.69 19.05
C GLN A 53 -19.39 8.48 18.28
N ILE A 54 -19.51 8.28 16.96
CA ILE A 54 -20.56 8.93 16.14
C ILE A 54 -21.89 8.17 16.29
N LEU A 55 -21.84 6.84 16.45
CA LEU A 55 -23.03 5.98 16.56
C LEU A 55 -23.83 6.22 17.85
N ASP A 56 -23.20 6.76 18.89
CA ASP A 56 -23.84 7.00 20.20
C ASP A 56 -24.37 8.43 20.40
N GLN A 57 -24.18 9.33 19.42
CA GLN A 57 -24.69 10.69 19.53
C GLN A 57 -26.19 10.79 19.29
N SER A 58 -26.88 11.59 20.10
CA SER A 58 -28.31 11.89 19.95
C SER A 58 -28.64 12.59 18.62
N SER A 59 -27.68 13.32 18.03
CA SER A 59 -27.78 13.98 16.72
C SER A 59 -27.11 13.21 15.57
N PHE A 60 -27.09 11.88 15.64
CA PHE A 60 -26.44 10.99 14.65
C PHE A 60 -26.73 11.36 13.18
N GLN A 61 -27.97 11.78 12.87
CA GLN A 61 -28.41 12.10 11.51
C GLN A 61 -27.62 13.26 10.87
N ASN A 62 -27.35 14.33 11.64
CA ASN A 62 -26.60 15.48 11.15
C ASN A 62 -25.10 15.17 11.09
N SER A 63 -24.57 14.48 12.10
CA SER A 63 -23.16 14.05 12.15
C SER A 63 -22.81 13.11 10.99
N ALA A 64 -23.67 12.15 10.67
CA ALA A 64 -23.48 11.25 9.54
C ALA A 64 -23.44 12.00 8.19
N ARG A 65 -24.28 13.02 8.00
CA ARG A 65 -24.27 13.84 6.76
C ARG A 65 -22.93 14.55 6.56
N PHE A 66 -22.38 15.16 7.61
CA PHE A 66 -21.07 15.82 7.54
C PHE A 66 -19.94 14.81 7.34
N TYR A 67 -20.01 13.65 8.00
CA TYR A 67 -19.06 12.55 7.77
C TYR A 67 -19.05 12.04 6.33
N PHE A 68 -20.21 11.80 5.73
CA PHE A 68 -20.29 11.40 4.31
C PHE A 68 -19.84 12.51 3.35
N MET A 69 -20.01 13.79 3.73
CA MET A 69 -19.45 14.90 2.96
C MET A 69 -17.92 14.92 3.04
N PHE A 70 -17.35 14.65 4.22
CA PHE A 70 -15.92 14.53 4.41
C PHE A 70 -15.30 13.41 3.56
N ILE A 71 -15.91 12.21 3.57
CA ILE A 71 -15.46 11.06 2.78
C ILE A 71 -15.49 11.36 1.28
N LYS A 72 -16.47 12.11 0.78
CA LYS A 72 -16.51 12.47 -0.65
C LYS A 72 -15.31 13.29 -1.10
N PHE A 73 -14.72 14.06 -0.19
CA PHE A 73 -13.53 14.86 -0.45
C PHE A 73 -12.22 14.13 -0.10
N ASP A 74 -12.27 12.84 0.28
CA ASP A 74 -11.10 12.05 0.67
C ASP A 74 -10.00 12.00 -0.39
N PHE A 75 -10.38 12.01 -1.68
CA PHE A 75 -9.42 12.11 -2.78
C PHE A 75 -8.62 13.42 -2.73
N ILE A 76 -9.28 14.56 -2.47
CA ILE A 76 -8.62 15.87 -2.38
C ILE A 76 -7.71 15.91 -1.16
N TRP A 77 -8.18 15.37 -0.02
CA TRP A 77 -7.39 15.31 1.21
C TRP A 77 -6.13 14.47 1.02
N SER A 78 -6.28 13.26 0.49
CA SER A 78 -5.16 12.36 0.21
C SER A 78 -4.17 12.98 -0.78
N LEU A 79 -4.65 13.57 -1.88
CA LEU A 79 -3.81 14.25 -2.85
C LEU A 79 -3.00 15.40 -2.23
N ASN A 80 -3.60 16.18 -1.33
CA ASN A 80 -2.89 17.27 -0.64
C ASN A 80 -1.70 16.77 0.18
N TYR A 81 -1.84 15.63 0.87
CA TYR A 81 -0.72 15.04 1.62
C TYR A 81 0.38 14.50 0.69
N PHE A 82 0.03 13.91 -0.45
CA PHE A 82 1.01 13.51 -1.46
C PHE A 82 1.77 14.71 -2.04
N ILE A 83 1.06 15.81 -2.34
CA ILE A 83 1.69 17.06 -2.78
C ILE A 83 2.63 17.59 -1.70
N LEU A 84 2.20 17.56 -0.43
CA LEU A 84 3.01 18.02 0.69
C LEU A 84 4.32 17.23 0.82
N LEU A 85 4.31 15.90 0.61
CA LEU A 85 5.55 15.12 0.53
C LEU A 85 6.36 15.42 -0.72
N ALA A 86 5.71 15.58 -1.87
CA ALA A 86 6.37 15.87 -3.14
C ALA A 86 7.13 17.20 -3.11
N LEU A 87 6.66 18.19 -2.32
CA LEU A 87 7.38 19.45 -2.14
C LEU A 87 8.82 19.25 -1.63
N ASN A 88 9.08 18.23 -0.81
CA ASN A 88 10.44 17.93 -0.34
C ASN A 88 11.42 17.64 -1.50
N PHE A 89 10.94 17.09 -2.62
CA PHE A 89 11.77 16.78 -3.79
C PHE A 89 12.15 18.02 -4.61
N PHE A 90 11.30 19.05 -4.58
CA PHE A 90 11.49 20.26 -5.37
C PHE A 90 12.06 21.42 -4.55
N GLU A 91 12.11 21.30 -3.22
CA GLU A 91 12.70 22.31 -2.37
C GLU A 91 14.21 22.43 -2.55
N LYS A 92 14.68 23.68 -2.61
CA LYS A 92 16.12 23.98 -2.65
C LYS A 92 16.75 23.67 -1.27
N PRO A 93 17.82 22.85 -1.21
CA PRO A 93 18.49 22.54 0.05
C PRO A 93 19.02 23.78 0.78
N LEU A 94 18.94 23.80 2.12
CA LEU A 94 19.35 24.94 2.94
C LEU A 94 20.85 25.27 2.83
N TRP A 95 21.70 24.24 2.71
CA TRP A 95 23.15 24.40 2.61
C TRP A 95 23.54 25.19 1.35
N CYS A 96 22.68 25.21 0.33
CA CYS A 96 22.90 25.95 -0.90
C CYS A 96 23.02 27.47 -0.70
N ALA A 97 22.42 28.04 0.36
CA ALA A 97 22.50 29.46 0.64
C ALA A 97 23.86 29.90 1.24
N LYS A 98 24.70 28.95 1.69
CA LYS A 98 25.94 29.25 2.43
C LYS A 98 27.17 29.46 1.53
N TYR A 99 27.16 29.04 0.27
CA TYR A 99 28.36 29.08 -0.60
C TYR A 99 28.29 30.23 -1.62
N THR A 100 29.18 31.21 -1.48
CA THR A 100 29.20 32.44 -2.30
C THR A 100 30.01 32.31 -3.60
N ALA A 101 30.87 31.30 -3.73
CA ALA A 101 31.72 31.12 -4.91
C ALA A 101 31.05 30.33 -6.05
N TYR A 102 30.25 29.31 -5.72
CA TYR A 102 29.54 28.48 -6.70
C TYR A 102 28.08 28.32 -6.27
N SER A 103 27.16 28.79 -7.11
CA SER A 103 25.72 28.59 -6.89
C SER A 103 25.31 27.15 -7.18
N CYS A 104 24.29 26.60 -6.51
CA CYS A 104 23.72 25.28 -6.85
C CYS A 104 23.03 25.22 -8.23
N ASN A 105 23.18 26.27 -9.05
CA ASN A 105 22.88 26.19 -10.47
C ASN A 105 23.96 25.39 -11.22
N ASN A 106 25.19 25.29 -10.67
CA ASN A 106 26.23 24.41 -11.20
C ASN A 106 26.04 22.99 -10.63
N ARG A 107 25.31 22.16 -11.36
CA ARG A 107 24.95 20.79 -10.93
C ARG A 107 26.10 19.80 -10.98
N GLU A 108 27.03 19.98 -11.90
CA GLU A 108 28.20 19.09 -12.04
C GLU A 108 29.13 19.20 -10.83
N TYR A 109 29.36 20.42 -10.33
CA TYR A 109 30.27 20.66 -9.21
C TYR A 109 29.83 19.98 -7.90
N PHE A 110 28.52 19.94 -7.65
CA PHE A 110 27.92 19.35 -6.46
C PHE A 110 27.25 17.99 -6.75
N TYR A 111 27.41 17.44 -7.96
CA TYR A 111 26.77 16.18 -8.38
C TYR A 111 25.27 16.13 -8.02
N LEU A 112 24.55 17.21 -8.36
CA LEU A 112 23.12 17.38 -8.05
C LEU A 112 22.26 16.64 -9.07
N GLY A 113 21.07 16.20 -8.65
CA GLY A 113 20.11 15.52 -9.49
C GLY A 113 19.47 16.43 -10.55
N GLU A 114 18.71 15.81 -11.44
CA GLU A 114 18.14 16.48 -12.62
C GLU A 114 16.81 17.20 -12.34
N LEU A 115 16.14 16.91 -11.22
CA LEU A 115 14.85 17.52 -10.88
C LEU A 115 14.96 19.04 -10.66
N PRO A 116 14.05 19.86 -11.20
CA PRO A 116 14.12 21.31 -11.07
C PRO A 116 13.80 21.75 -9.63
N TYR A 117 14.57 22.70 -9.09
CA TYR A 117 14.27 23.29 -7.79
C TYR A 117 13.27 24.45 -7.91
N LEU A 118 12.32 24.51 -6.98
CA LEU A 118 11.45 25.66 -6.77
C LEU A 118 12.25 26.83 -6.19
N THR A 119 11.89 28.04 -6.59
CA THR A 119 12.39 29.24 -5.91
C THR A 119 11.77 29.33 -4.51
N GLY A 120 12.43 30.04 -3.57
CA GLY A 120 11.91 30.19 -2.20
C GLY A 120 10.51 30.81 -2.14
N ALA A 121 10.21 31.75 -3.05
CA ALA A 121 8.89 32.36 -3.16
C ALA A 121 7.83 31.38 -3.69
N GLU A 122 8.16 30.59 -4.73
CA GLU A 122 7.25 29.55 -5.24
C GLU A 122 6.99 28.47 -4.19
N SER A 123 8.03 28.02 -3.46
CA SER A 123 7.89 27.05 -2.36
C SER A 123 6.91 27.56 -1.31
N LEU A 124 7.05 28.81 -0.86
CA LEU A 124 6.14 29.43 0.11
C LEU A 124 4.70 29.50 -0.39
N ILE A 125 4.47 29.77 -1.68
CA ILE A 125 3.13 29.79 -2.27
C ILE A 125 2.50 28.40 -2.21
N TYR A 126 3.21 27.36 -2.65
CA TYR A 126 2.70 25.98 -2.62
C TYR A 126 2.49 25.47 -1.18
N GLU A 127 3.40 25.78 -0.27
CA GLU A 127 3.25 25.48 1.16
C GLU A 127 2.05 26.21 1.76
N GLY A 128 1.82 27.47 1.41
CA GLY A 128 0.65 28.23 1.87
C GLY A 128 -0.67 27.63 1.38
N ILE A 129 -0.76 27.26 0.10
CA ILE A 129 -1.96 26.63 -0.48
C ILE A 129 -2.25 25.28 0.18
N THR A 130 -1.23 24.42 0.29
CA THR A 130 -1.37 23.09 0.90
C THR A 130 -1.70 23.17 2.38
N LEU A 131 -1.16 24.18 3.09
CA LEU A 131 -1.47 24.47 4.49
C LEU A 131 -2.94 24.88 4.68
N ILE A 132 -3.51 25.72 3.81
CA ILE A 132 -4.93 26.11 3.90
C ILE A 132 -5.83 24.88 3.75
N ILE A 133 -5.57 24.04 2.75
CA ILE A 133 -6.33 22.79 2.54
C ILE A 133 -6.19 21.87 3.76
N LEU A 134 -4.98 21.78 4.31
CA LEU A 134 -4.65 20.96 5.48
C LEU A 134 -5.36 21.44 6.76
N VAL A 135 -5.46 22.76 6.97
CA VAL A 135 -6.20 23.37 8.09
C VAL A 135 -7.68 23.02 7.98
N ILE A 136 -8.28 23.20 6.80
CA ILE A 136 -9.69 22.83 6.57
C ILE A 136 -9.90 21.36 6.88
N HIS A 137 -9.03 20.49 6.36
CA HIS A 137 -9.10 19.06 6.57
C HIS A 137 -9.02 18.66 8.06
N MET A 138 -8.11 19.25 8.84
CA MET A 138 -7.92 18.90 10.25
C MET A 138 -9.05 19.38 11.16
N PHE A 139 -9.66 20.52 10.87
CA PHE A 139 -10.74 21.08 11.68
C PHE A 139 -12.15 20.67 11.20
N PHE A 140 -12.30 20.12 9.99
CA PHE A 140 -13.57 19.59 9.49
C PHE A 140 -14.20 18.53 10.43
N PRO A 141 -13.44 17.59 11.03
CA PRO A 141 -13.98 16.62 11.98
C PRO A 141 -14.72 17.20 13.17
N ILE A 142 -14.42 18.43 13.59
CA ILE A 142 -15.16 19.11 14.66
C ILE A 142 -16.66 19.23 14.33
N SER A 143 -17.00 19.33 13.04
CA SER A 143 -18.39 19.45 12.57
C SER A 143 -19.23 18.19 12.80
N TYR A 144 -18.62 16.99 12.77
CA TYR A 144 -19.35 15.72 12.94
C TYR A 144 -19.02 14.98 14.24
N GLU A 145 -17.85 15.18 14.85
CA GLU A 145 -17.49 14.59 16.16
C GLU A 145 -17.97 15.46 17.32
N GLY A 146 -18.02 16.79 17.12
CA GLY A 146 -18.23 17.76 18.19
C GLY A 146 -16.95 18.12 18.96
N SER A 147 -16.89 19.36 19.46
CA SER A 147 -15.68 19.94 20.05
C SER A 147 -15.13 19.13 21.25
N SER A 148 -15.99 18.72 22.19
CA SER A 148 -15.54 18.00 23.39
C SER A 148 -14.91 16.64 23.08
N ILE A 149 -15.40 15.93 22.06
CA ILE A 149 -14.89 14.61 21.68
C ILE A 149 -13.60 14.78 20.88
N TYR A 150 -13.59 15.72 19.93
CA TYR A 150 -12.42 16.02 19.10
C TYR A 150 -11.19 16.33 19.95
N TRP A 151 -11.32 17.23 20.94
CA TRP A 151 -10.21 17.62 21.81
C TRP A 151 -9.83 16.57 22.86
N LYS A 152 -10.69 15.58 23.13
CA LYS A 152 -10.35 14.45 24.02
C LYS A 152 -9.50 13.39 23.30
N ASN A 153 -9.64 13.28 21.99
CA ASN A 153 -8.88 12.32 21.18
C ASN A 153 -7.40 12.73 21.07
N ARG A 154 -6.49 11.88 21.59
CA ARG A 154 -5.04 12.09 21.55
C ARG A 154 -4.50 12.21 20.12
N LEU A 155 -5.10 11.52 19.15
CA LEU A 155 -4.68 11.58 17.75
C LEU A 155 -4.92 12.98 17.16
N ASN A 156 -6.08 13.57 17.45
CA ASN A 156 -6.43 14.90 16.98
C ASN A 156 -5.55 15.97 17.66
N GLN A 157 -5.27 15.83 18.96
CA GLN A 157 -4.32 16.68 19.67
C GLN A 157 -2.92 16.64 19.02
N LEU A 158 -2.42 15.44 18.68
CA LEU A 158 -1.13 15.26 18.02
C LEU A 158 -1.11 15.92 16.63
N LYS A 159 -2.16 15.72 15.82
CA LYS A 159 -2.31 16.35 14.49
C LYS A 159 -2.27 17.88 14.57
N VAL A 160 -3.03 18.46 15.51
CA VAL A 160 -3.04 19.92 15.73
C VAL A 160 -1.69 20.42 16.23
N CYS A 161 -1.01 19.68 17.11
CA CYS A 161 0.35 20.03 17.55
C CYS A 161 1.33 20.08 16.37
N CYS A 162 1.33 19.06 15.51
CA CYS A 162 2.13 19.02 14.28
C CYS A 162 1.80 20.19 13.34
N LEU A 163 0.50 20.53 13.18
CA LEU A 163 0.07 21.67 12.39
C LEU A 163 0.65 22.99 12.90
N VAL A 164 0.60 23.23 14.21
CA VAL A 164 1.14 24.45 14.83
C VAL A 164 2.65 24.56 14.61
N VAL A 165 3.37 23.44 14.75
CA VAL A 165 4.82 23.40 14.44
C VAL A 165 5.09 23.71 12.97
N LEU A 166 4.30 23.16 12.04
CA LEU A 166 4.44 23.45 10.61
C LEU A 166 4.17 24.92 10.29
N ILE A 167 3.13 25.52 10.88
CA ILE A 167 2.82 26.95 10.71
C ILE A 167 3.99 27.81 11.23
N ALA A 168 4.53 27.48 12.40
CA ALA A 168 5.66 28.20 12.97
C ALA A 168 6.91 28.11 12.07
N ASP A 169 7.24 26.93 11.53
CA ASP A 169 8.38 26.74 10.61
C ASP A 169 8.20 27.56 9.31
N ILE A 170 7.01 27.52 8.71
CA ILE A 170 6.70 28.31 7.49
C ILE A 170 6.84 29.81 7.76
N LEU A 171 6.35 30.30 8.91
CA LEU A 171 6.50 31.71 9.28
C LEU A 171 7.97 32.10 9.47
N VAL A 172 8.77 31.25 10.13
CA VAL A 172 10.22 31.46 10.30
C VAL A 172 10.92 31.47 8.94
N TYR A 173 10.57 30.55 8.03
CA TYR A 173 11.13 30.50 6.68
C TYR A 173 10.76 31.72 5.83
N ALA A 174 9.52 32.21 5.94
CA ALA A 174 9.07 33.44 5.29
C ALA A 174 9.83 34.67 5.78
N ILE A 175 10.12 34.75 7.09
CA ILE A 175 10.95 35.82 7.66
C ILE A 175 12.40 35.70 7.17
N TYR A 176 12.94 34.49 7.04
CA TYR A 176 14.30 34.26 6.53
C TYR A 176 14.48 34.74 5.07
N ILE A 177 13.48 34.53 4.22
CA ILE A 177 13.51 35.03 2.83
C ILE A 177 13.37 36.55 2.77
N SER A 178 12.71 37.16 3.77
CA SER A 178 12.58 38.62 3.86
C SER A 178 13.92 39.28 4.19
N PRO A 179 14.29 40.40 3.55
CA PRO A 179 15.59 41.06 3.72
C PRO A 179 15.83 41.71 5.10
N VAL A 180 14.97 41.48 6.10
CA VAL A 180 14.82 42.36 7.27
C VAL A 180 15.40 41.78 8.58
N ALA A 181 15.73 40.48 8.71
CA ALA A 181 16.05 39.96 10.05
C ALA A 181 17.11 38.84 10.23
N PHE A 182 17.17 37.79 9.39
CA PHE A 182 18.04 36.63 9.69
C PHE A 182 18.91 36.22 8.51
N HIS A 183 20.24 36.16 8.72
CA HIS A 183 21.21 35.75 7.70
C HIS A 183 21.45 34.23 7.63
N SER A 184 20.98 33.44 8.60
CA SER A 184 21.17 31.98 8.60
C SER A 184 20.01 31.22 9.26
N LEU A 185 19.42 30.27 8.52
CA LEU A 185 18.52 29.27 9.07
C LEU A 185 19.29 27.94 9.23
N PRO A 186 19.54 27.47 10.47
CA PRO A 186 20.39 26.30 10.69
C PRO A 186 19.66 24.97 10.43
N PHE A 187 18.34 24.93 10.65
CA PHE A 187 17.54 23.70 10.63
C PHE A 187 16.12 24.01 10.15
N ARG A 188 15.52 23.12 9.36
CA ARG A 188 14.11 23.20 8.93
C ARG A 188 13.39 21.95 9.37
N ILE A 189 12.34 22.11 10.18
CA ILE A 189 11.59 20.98 10.74
C ILE A 189 10.42 20.54 9.85
N ALA A 190 9.97 21.41 8.92
CA ALA A 190 8.83 21.13 8.04
C ALA A 190 8.91 19.76 7.35
N PRO A 191 10.01 19.35 6.67
CA PRO A 191 10.06 18.06 5.97
C PRO A 191 9.70 16.85 6.83
N TYR A 192 10.12 16.83 8.11
CA TYR A 192 9.80 15.76 9.04
C TYR A 192 8.34 15.76 9.45
N ILE A 193 7.79 16.93 9.76
CA ILE A 193 6.39 17.09 10.15
C ILE A 193 5.44 16.71 9.01
N ARG A 194 5.81 16.99 7.75
CA ARG A 194 5.04 16.59 6.57
C ARG A 194 4.89 15.07 6.48
N VAL A 195 5.97 14.33 6.70
CA VAL A 195 5.94 12.85 6.72
C VAL A 195 5.11 12.33 7.90
N VAL A 196 5.29 12.91 9.10
CA VAL A 196 4.49 12.52 10.28
C VAL A 196 3.00 12.78 10.05
N LEU A 197 2.62 13.92 9.47
CA LEU A 197 1.23 14.22 9.14
C LEU A 197 0.63 13.26 8.10
N PHE A 198 1.42 12.84 7.10
CA PHE A 198 1.01 11.84 6.11
C PHE A 198 0.73 10.48 6.77
N ILE A 199 1.66 10.01 7.61
CA ILE A 199 1.53 8.79 8.40
C ILE A 199 0.26 8.81 9.26
N LEU A 200 0.03 9.90 10.00
CA LEU A 200 -1.08 10.00 10.95
C LEU A 200 -2.45 10.08 10.27
N ASN A 201 -2.48 10.43 8.98
CA ASN A 201 -3.71 10.59 8.25
C ASN A 201 -4.16 9.34 7.51
N ILE A 202 -3.23 8.60 6.91
CA ILE A 202 -3.57 7.36 6.21
C ILE A 202 -3.75 6.25 7.25
N ARG A 203 -4.99 5.75 7.38
CA ARG A 203 -5.36 4.70 8.35
C ARG A 203 -4.45 3.48 8.25
N GLU A 204 -4.17 3.03 7.03
CA GLU A 204 -3.35 1.85 6.78
C GLU A 204 -1.89 2.02 7.26
N LEU A 205 -1.26 3.17 7.01
CA LEU A 205 0.10 3.46 7.49
C LEU A 205 0.13 3.61 9.01
N ARG A 206 -0.87 4.27 9.59
CA ARG A 206 -1.00 4.38 11.04
C ARG A 206 -1.07 3.00 11.70
N ASN A 207 -1.90 2.11 11.15
CA ASN A 207 -2.04 0.74 11.63
C ASN A 207 -0.71 -0.04 11.50
N SER A 208 -0.01 0.10 10.36
CA SER A 208 1.32 -0.49 10.14
C SER A 208 2.34 -0.04 11.19
N ILE A 209 2.34 1.25 11.58
CA ILE A 209 3.24 1.76 12.62
C ILE A 209 2.82 1.32 14.03
N LEU A 210 1.53 1.14 14.29
CA LEU A 210 1.07 0.57 15.56
C LEU A 210 1.53 -0.89 15.72
N ILE A 211 1.46 -1.68 14.64
CA ILE A 211 2.05 -3.03 14.60
C ILE A 211 3.55 -2.97 14.91
N LEU A 212 4.27 -2.05 14.25
CA LEU A 212 5.71 -1.85 14.45
C LEU A 212 6.05 -1.47 15.90
N ALA A 213 5.26 -0.58 16.51
CA ALA A 213 5.45 -0.18 17.90
C ALA A 213 5.17 -1.33 18.87
N GLY A 214 4.19 -2.19 18.56
CA GLY A 214 3.87 -3.38 19.34
C GLY A 214 4.98 -4.43 19.35
N MET A 215 5.71 -4.59 18.24
CA MET A 215 6.84 -5.53 18.13
C MET A 215 8.19 -4.96 18.58
N LEU A 216 8.29 -3.65 18.83
CA LEU A 216 9.58 -3.02 19.13
C LEU A 216 10.23 -3.59 20.40
N GLY A 217 9.43 -3.94 21.41
CA GLY A 217 9.93 -4.50 22.67
C GLY A 217 10.62 -5.86 22.50
N THR A 218 9.97 -6.79 21.80
CA THR A 218 10.53 -8.13 21.51
C THR A 218 11.73 -8.03 20.58
N TYR A 219 11.65 -7.17 19.56
CA TYR A 219 12.74 -6.89 18.63
C TYR A 219 14.01 -6.39 19.36
N LEU A 220 13.88 -5.42 20.27
CA LEU A 220 15.03 -4.88 21.02
C LEU A 220 15.73 -5.95 21.87
N ASN A 221 14.99 -6.92 22.41
CA ASN A 221 15.57 -8.03 23.18
C ASN A 221 16.44 -8.94 22.29
N VAL A 222 15.99 -9.27 21.08
CA VAL A 222 16.78 -10.10 20.16
C VAL A 222 17.96 -9.32 19.58
N LEU A 223 17.78 -8.03 19.33
CA LEU A 223 18.87 -7.15 18.93
C LEU A 223 19.96 -7.09 20.02
N ALA A 224 19.59 -7.08 21.30
CA ALA A 224 20.56 -7.15 22.39
C ALA A 224 21.36 -8.46 22.38
N LEU A 225 20.72 -9.59 22.08
CA LEU A 225 21.41 -10.87 21.89
C LEU A 225 22.36 -10.84 20.67
N GLY A 226 21.91 -10.28 19.55
CA GLY A 226 22.74 -10.10 18.35
C GLY A 226 23.94 -9.18 18.60
N LEU A 227 23.74 -8.10 19.35
CA LEU A 227 24.81 -7.18 19.76
C LEU A 227 25.81 -7.88 20.69
N LEU A 228 25.35 -8.71 21.62
CA LEU A 228 26.22 -9.51 22.48
C LEU A 228 27.08 -10.47 21.65
N PHE A 229 26.48 -11.14 20.66
CA PHE A 229 27.22 -11.99 19.71
C PHE A 229 28.28 -11.19 18.94
N LEU A 230 27.94 -10.01 18.41
CA LEU A 230 28.88 -9.15 17.69
C LEU A 230 30.03 -8.68 18.58
N LEU A 231 29.75 -8.22 19.80
CA LEU A 231 30.78 -7.76 20.74
C LEU A 231 31.73 -8.90 21.14
N PHE A 232 31.19 -10.08 21.43
CA PHE A 232 31.96 -11.25 21.81
C PHE A 232 32.82 -11.76 20.65
N SER A 233 32.23 -11.98 19.48
CA SER A 233 32.94 -12.47 18.30
C SER A 233 34.03 -11.49 17.83
N SER A 234 33.78 -10.18 17.92
CA SER A 234 34.77 -9.14 17.60
C SER A 234 35.94 -9.14 18.59
N TRP A 235 35.67 -9.45 19.85
CA TRP A 235 36.72 -9.54 20.88
C TRP A 235 37.60 -10.77 20.62
N VAL A 236 36.98 -11.92 20.33
CA VAL A 236 37.71 -13.13 19.92
C VAL A 236 38.53 -12.88 18.66
N ALA A 237 37.97 -12.22 17.64
CA ALA A 237 38.69 -11.87 16.42
C ALA A 237 39.90 -10.97 16.71
N TYR A 238 39.72 -9.93 17.52
CA TYR A 238 40.80 -9.00 17.87
C TYR A 238 41.97 -9.73 18.55
N VAL A 239 41.69 -10.54 19.56
CA VAL A 239 42.71 -11.30 20.30
C VAL A 239 43.36 -12.38 19.42
N MET A 240 42.59 -13.07 18.58
CA MET A 240 43.11 -14.14 17.72
C MET A 240 44.08 -13.64 16.64
N PHE A 241 43.86 -12.43 16.14
CA PHE A 241 44.60 -11.87 15.02
C PHE A 241 45.59 -10.75 15.39
N GLU A 242 45.72 -10.40 16.67
CA GLU A 242 46.58 -9.31 17.17
C GLU A 242 48.00 -9.36 16.61
N ASP A 243 48.65 -10.52 16.68
CA ASP A 243 50.04 -10.72 16.23
C ASP A 243 50.20 -10.99 14.72
N THR A 244 49.10 -11.07 13.98
CA THR A 244 49.11 -11.45 12.56
C THR A 244 49.17 -10.24 11.62
N GLN A 245 49.41 -10.46 10.32
CA GLN A 245 49.30 -9.39 9.31
C GLN A 245 47.90 -8.76 9.28
N GLN A 246 46.86 -9.54 9.59
CA GLN A 246 45.48 -9.08 9.70
C GLN A 246 45.30 -8.06 10.84
N GLY A 247 45.90 -8.30 12.01
CA GLY A 247 45.92 -7.38 13.16
C GLY A 247 46.58 -6.05 12.84
N LYS A 248 47.62 -6.07 12.00
CA LYS A 248 48.37 -4.87 11.62
C LYS A 248 47.70 -4.02 10.55
N LEU A 249 46.92 -4.64 9.66
CA LEU A 249 46.31 -3.96 8.52
C LEU A 249 44.85 -3.58 8.76
N ILE A 250 44.05 -4.50 9.31
CA ILE A 250 42.59 -4.38 9.36
C ILE A 250 42.07 -4.34 10.81
N PHE A 251 42.60 -5.18 11.71
CA PHE A 251 42.14 -5.31 13.11
C PHE A 251 43.05 -4.54 14.09
N THR A 252 43.29 -3.26 13.80
CA THR A 252 44.26 -2.43 14.54
C THR A 252 43.81 -2.05 15.95
N SER A 253 42.50 -2.02 16.20
CA SER A 253 41.91 -1.77 17.52
C SER A 253 40.59 -2.51 17.64
N TYR A 254 40.15 -2.79 18.88
CA TYR A 254 38.86 -3.45 19.11
C TYR A 254 37.68 -2.74 18.42
N GLY A 255 37.65 -1.40 18.43
CA GLY A 255 36.59 -0.64 17.77
C GLY A 255 36.56 -0.80 16.25
N ILE A 256 37.73 -0.85 15.61
CA ILE A 256 37.84 -1.09 14.16
C ILE A 256 37.52 -2.55 13.84
N THR A 257 37.95 -3.50 14.67
CA THR A 257 37.55 -4.91 14.53
C THR A 257 36.05 -5.08 14.64
N LEU A 258 35.41 -4.44 15.63
CA LEU A 258 33.95 -4.45 15.79
C LEU A 258 33.24 -3.92 14.55
N TYR A 259 33.73 -2.82 13.99
CA TYR A 259 33.22 -2.29 12.73
C TYR A 259 33.35 -3.29 11.57
N GLN A 260 34.53 -3.88 11.38
CA GLN A 260 34.78 -4.82 10.28
C GLN A 260 33.97 -6.12 10.43
N MET A 261 33.81 -6.61 11.66
CA MET A 261 32.96 -7.76 11.98
C MET A 261 31.47 -7.44 11.80
N PHE A 262 31.03 -6.23 12.14
CA PHE A 262 29.68 -5.79 11.86
C PHE A 262 29.40 -5.74 10.34
N VAL A 263 30.32 -5.21 9.53
CA VAL A 263 30.15 -5.26 8.07
C VAL A 263 30.17 -6.70 7.55
N LEU A 264 31.01 -7.58 8.12
CA LEU A 264 31.02 -9.01 7.78
C LEU A 264 29.74 -9.74 8.20
N PHE A 265 29.08 -9.31 9.28
CA PHE A 265 27.76 -9.81 9.69
C PHE A 265 26.70 -9.53 8.62
N THR A 266 26.86 -8.42 7.88
CA THR A 266 26.01 -8.10 6.73
C THR A 266 26.50 -8.72 5.41
N THR A 267 27.57 -9.53 5.46
CA THR A 267 28.26 -10.18 4.32
C THR A 267 28.77 -9.26 3.21
N SER A 268 28.72 -7.94 3.40
CA SER A 268 29.01 -6.98 2.33
C SER A 268 30.50 -6.80 2.02
N ASN A 269 31.39 -7.08 2.99
CA ASN A 269 32.85 -7.05 2.81
C ASN A 269 33.47 -8.46 2.69
N ASN A 270 32.65 -9.48 2.42
CA ASN A 270 33.14 -10.82 2.12
C ASN A 270 33.37 -10.96 0.60
N PRO A 271 34.56 -11.38 0.13
CA PRO A 271 35.65 -11.99 0.89
C PRO A 271 36.73 -11.01 1.43
N ASP A 272 36.71 -9.74 1.03
CA ASP A 272 37.82 -8.80 1.16
C ASP A 272 38.40 -8.66 2.57
N VAL A 273 37.54 -8.66 3.60
CA VAL A 273 37.95 -8.41 4.98
C VAL A 273 38.92 -9.45 5.53
N TRP A 274 38.89 -10.70 5.05
CA TRP A 274 39.71 -11.79 5.61
C TRP A 274 40.76 -12.34 4.64
N ILE A 275 40.93 -11.74 3.47
CA ILE A 275 41.98 -12.11 2.50
C ILE A 275 43.39 -12.03 3.11
N PRO A 276 43.79 -10.99 3.86
CA PRO A 276 45.15 -10.94 4.42
C PRO A 276 45.41 -12.06 5.44
N ALA A 277 44.42 -12.37 6.28
CA ALA A 277 44.48 -13.55 7.16
C ALA A 277 44.61 -14.85 6.35
N TYR A 278 43.79 -15.04 5.31
CA TYR A 278 43.83 -16.25 4.49
C TYR A 278 45.15 -16.43 3.73
N LYS A 279 45.76 -15.32 3.28
CA LYS A 279 47.11 -15.32 2.68
C LYS A 279 48.17 -15.76 3.67
N ALA A 280 48.04 -15.40 4.95
CA ALA A 280 48.97 -15.81 6.00
C ALA A 280 48.83 -17.30 6.36
N SER A 281 47.60 -17.79 6.52
CA SER A 281 47.32 -19.22 6.70
C SER A 281 45.93 -19.58 6.23
N ARG A 282 45.84 -20.67 5.45
CA ARG A 282 44.54 -21.19 4.97
C ARG A 282 43.61 -21.58 6.10
N TRP A 283 44.13 -21.97 7.27
CA TRP A 283 43.33 -22.37 8.42
C TRP A 283 42.54 -21.23 9.05
N TYR A 284 42.94 -19.97 8.84
CA TYR A 284 42.20 -18.82 9.36
C TYR A 284 40.83 -18.65 8.72
N CYS A 285 40.55 -19.27 7.56
CA CYS A 285 39.20 -19.25 6.99
C CYS A 285 38.18 -19.93 7.92
N LEU A 286 38.59 -20.90 8.76
CA LEU A 286 37.68 -21.59 9.67
C LEU A 286 37.00 -20.62 10.64
N PHE A 287 37.72 -19.61 11.12
CA PHE A 287 37.16 -18.58 11.98
C PHE A 287 36.05 -17.80 11.25
N PHE A 288 36.34 -17.28 10.06
CA PHE A 288 35.40 -16.47 9.30
C PHE A 288 34.21 -17.27 8.78
N VAL A 289 34.42 -18.51 8.34
CA VAL A 289 33.34 -19.42 7.94
C VAL A 289 32.44 -19.75 9.12
N LEU A 290 33.01 -20.06 10.30
CA LEU A 290 32.23 -20.29 11.50
C LEU A 290 31.46 -19.04 11.94
N TYR A 291 32.10 -17.88 11.88
CA TYR A 291 31.47 -16.59 12.19
C TYR A 291 30.30 -16.29 11.26
N VAL A 292 30.47 -16.43 9.95
CA VAL A 292 29.40 -16.21 8.97
C VAL A 292 28.28 -17.24 9.16
N LEU A 293 28.63 -18.51 9.44
CA LEU A 293 27.62 -19.53 9.68
C LEU A 293 26.75 -19.21 10.91
N LEU A 294 27.38 -18.88 12.03
CA LEU A 294 26.67 -18.55 13.26
C LEU A 294 25.96 -17.18 13.17
N GLY A 295 26.61 -16.16 12.62
CA GLY A 295 26.04 -14.83 12.51
C GLY A 295 24.91 -14.77 11.48
N VAL A 296 25.17 -15.23 10.26
CA VAL A 296 24.31 -14.98 9.08
C VAL A 296 23.28 -16.08 8.83
N TYR A 297 23.48 -17.29 9.32
CA TYR A 297 22.45 -18.33 9.19
C TYR A 297 21.71 -18.61 10.50
N PHE A 298 22.33 -18.33 11.66
CA PHE A 298 21.66 -18.54 12.94
C PHE A 298 21.11 -17.23 13.52
N VAL A 299 21.95 -16.22 13.78
CA VAL A 299 21.50 -14.99 14.46
C VAL A 299 20.54 -14.15 13.60
N THR A 300 20.84 -13.88 12.33
CA THR A 300 19.95 -13.11 11.44
C THR A 300 18.61 -13.81 11.19
N ASN A 301 18.61 -15.13 10.98
CA ASN A 301 17.37 -15.91 10.81
C ASN A 301 16.56 -16.00 12.11
N LEU A 302 17.22 -16.01 13.27
CA LEU A 302 16.54 -15.89 14.56
C LEU A 302 15.85 -14.51 14.69
N VAL A 303 16.51 -13.43 14.28
CA VAL A 303 15.89 -12.09 14.24
C VAL A 303 14.66 -12.11 13.34
N LEU A 304 14.75 -12.67 12.14
CA LEU A 304 13.62 -12.81 11.23
C LEU A 304 12.47 -13.61 11.88
N ALA A 305 12.77 -14.74 12.53
CA ALA A 305 11.77 -15.58 13.18
C ALA A 305 11.04 -14.85 14.32
N VAL A 306 11.75 -14.07 15.14
CA VAL A 306 11.11 -13.31 16.22
C VAL A 306 10.30 -12.13 15.68
N VAL A 307 10.78 -11.45 14.64
CA VAL A 307 9.99 -10.40 13.97
C VAL A 307 8.73 -11.01 13.35
N TYR A 308 8.82 -12.19 12.75
CA TYR A 308 7.68 -12.93 12.18
C TYR A 308 6.61 -13.25 13.22
N ASP A 309 7.01 -13.90 14.32
CA ASP A 309 6.10 -14.29 15.41
C ASP A 309 5.43 -13.06 16.05
N SER A 310 6.24 -12.05 16.36
CA SER A 310 5.73 -10.80 16.94
C SER A 310 4.83 -10.03 15.96
N PHE A 311 5.11 -10.09 14.66
CA PHE A 311 4.27 -9.50 13.62
C PHE A 311 2.91 -10.21 13.57
N LYS A 312 2.91 -11.54 13.54
CA LYS A 312 1.69 -12.35 13.50
C LYS A 312 0.77 -12.05 14.69
N GLY A 313 1.32 -12.01 15.90
CA GLY A 313 0.55 -11.67 17.10
C GLY A 313 -0.05 -10.27 17.08
N GLN A 314 0.68 -9.26 16.57
CA GLN A 314 0.13 -7.90 16.42
C GLN A 314 -0.92 -7.80 15.31
N LEU A 315 -0.75 -8.55 14.21
CA LEU A 315 -1.73 -8.63 13.13
C LEU A 315 -3.03 -9.28 13.63
N ALA A 316 -2.95 -10.36 14.41
CA ALA A 316 -4.10 -11.02 15.07
C ALA A 316 -4.92 -10.03 15.89
N LYS A 317 -4.22 -9.24 16.72
CA LYS A 317 -4.85 -8.21 17.55
C LYS A 317 -5.59 -7.15 16.72
N GLN A 318 -5.00 -6.70 15.61
CA GLN A 318 -5.62 -5.70 14.75
C GLN A 318 -6.87 -6.24 14.04
N VAL A 319 -6.83 -7.48 13.54
CA VAL A 319 -7.99 -8.12 12.90
C VAL A 319 -9.10 -8.34 13.94
N SER A 320 -8.77 -8.78 15.15
CA SER A 320 -9.73 -8.92 16.25
C SER A 320 -10.42 -7.58 16.61
N GLU A 321 -9.70 -6.46 16.60
CA GLU A 321 -10.29 -5.13 16.81
C GLU A 321 -11.21 -4.71 15.66
N MET A 322 -10.89 -5.08 14.43
CA MET A 322 -11.72 -4.86 13.25
C MET A 322 -13.04 -5.64 13.35
N ASP A 323 -12.97 -6.90 13.77
CA ASP A 323 -14.14 -7.77 13.99
C ASP A 323 -15.04 -7.24 15.09
N ARG A 324 -14.44 -6.77 16.19
CA ARG A 324 -15.19 -6.13 17.27
C ARG A 324 -15.93 -4.89 16.78
N MET A 325 -15.27 -4.02 16.00
CA MET A 325 -15.95 -2.84 15.43
C MET A 325 -17.09 -3.25 14.49
N ARG A 326 -16.91 -4.29 13.67
CA ARG A 326 -17.95 -4.84 12.81
C ARG A 326 -19.13 -5.35 13.63
N ARG A 327 -18.88 -6.16 14.67
CA ARG A 327 -19.89 -6.69 15.59
C ARG A 327 -20.67 -5.58 16.28
N ASN A 328 -20.00 -4.54 16.79
CA ASN A 328 -20.65 -3.38 17.41
C ASN A 328 -21.59 -2.65 16.44
N MET A 329 -21.23 -2.55 15.16
CA MET A 329 -22.12 -1.96 14.14
C MET A 329 -23.35 -2.83 13.86
N LEU A 330 -23.18 -4.15 13.78
CA LEU A 330 -24.29 -5.10 13.61
C LEU A 330 -25.21 -5.11 14.84
N GLU A 331 -24.65 -5.06 16.05
CA GLU A 331 -25.40 -4.89 17.30
C GLU A 331 -26.21 -3.60 17.32
N LYS A 332 -25.64 -2.49 16.85
CA LYS A 332 -26.37 -1.22 16.75
C LYS A 332 -27.50 -1.31 15.72
N ALA A 333 -27.27 -1.95 14.58
CA ALA A 333 -28.31 -2.19 13.58
C ALA A 333 -29.44 -3.05 14.15
N PHE A 334 -29.11 -4.11 14.90
CA PHE A 334 -30.05 -4.97 15.60
C PHE A 334 -30.89 -4.17 16.61
N ASN A 335 -30.24 -3.35 17.46
CA ASN A 335 -30.93 -2.53 18.47
C ASN A 335 -31.87 -1.48 17.86
N ILE A 336 -31.61 -1.00 16.64
CA ILE A 336 -32.53 -0.09 15.92
C ILE A 336 -33.80 -0.81 15.47
N LEU A 337 -33.69 -2.10 15.16
CA LEU A 337 -34.80 -2.95 14.73
C LEU A 337 -35.60 -3.48 15.94
N ASP A 338 -34.93 -3.75 17.05
CA ASP A 338 -35.53 -4.20 18.30
C ASP A 338 -36.13 -3.02 19.10
N LYS A 339 -37.29 -2.56 18.62
CA LYS A 339 -38.00 -1.40 19.17
C LYS A 339 -38.44 -1.56 20.63
N TYR A 340 -38.56 -2.80 21.12
CA TYR A 340 -39.04 -3.13 22.46
C TYR A 340 -37.95 -3.69 23.38
N ASN A 341 -36.69 -3.70 22.93
CA ASN A 341 -35.54 -4.22 23.66
C ASN A 341 -35.76 -5.66 24.14
N CYS A 342 -36.42 -6.46 23.30
CA CYS A 342 -36.75 -7.85 23.54
C CYS A 342 -35.54 -8.80 23.39
N LYS A 343 -34.41 -8.31 22.87
CA LYS A 343 -33.18 -9.05 22.53
C LYS A 343 -33.35 -10.11 21.44
N TYR A 344 -34.42 -10.04 20.67
CA TYR A 344 -34.68 -10.92 19.53
C TYR A 344 -35.41 -10.19 18.42
N LEU A 345 -35.17 -10.61 17.17
CA LEU A 345 -35.91 -10.14 16.00
C LEU A 345 -36.87 -11.21 15.51
N ASN A 346 -38.10 -10.81 15.23
CA ASN A 346 -39.09 -11.71 14.63
C ASN A 346 -38.82 -11.91 13.14
N LYS A 347 -39.32 -13.03 12.60
CA LYS A 347 -39.27 -13.36 11.17
C LYS A 347 -39.73 -12.21 10.26
N ASP A 348 -40.85 -11.57 10.56
CA ASP A 348 -41.38 -10.45 9.75
C ASP A 348 -40.47 -9.22 9.74
N GLN A 349 -39.82 -8.92 10.88
CA GLN A 349 -38.88 -7.80 10.98
C GLN A 349 -37.62 -8.07 10.15
N CYS A 350 -37.15 -9.32 10.15
CA CYS A 350 -36.02 -9.73 9.34
C CYS A 350 -36.36 -9.67 7.85
N ILE A 351 -37.50 -10.19 7.42
CA ILE A 351 -37.95 -10.11 6.03
C ILE A 351 -38.01 -8.65 5.55
N GLN A 352 -38.53 -7.72 6.36
CA GLN A 352 -38.56 -6.30 6.02
C GLN A 352 -37.16 -5.68 5.94
N LEU A 353 -36.24 -6.06 6.83
CA LEU A 353 -34.84 -5.65 6.74
C LEU A 353 -34.23 -6.11 5.42
N PHE A 354 -34.43 -7.37 5.04
CA PHE A 354 -33.88 -7.93 3.80
C PHE A 354 -34.51 -7.31 2.55
N GLU A 355 -35.81 -7.03 2.55
CA GLU A 355 -36.46 -6.30 1.47
C GLU A 355 -35.86 -4.89 1.29
N GLU A 356 -35.51 -4.19 2.37
CA GLU A 356 -34.80 -2.91 2.29
C GLU A 356 -33.34 -3.07 1.89
N LEU A 357 -32.65 -4.10 2.38
CA LEU A 357 -31.25 -4.37 2.06
C LEU A 357 -31.08 -4.73 0.58
N ASN A 358 -32.06 -5.42 -0.02
CA ASN A 358 -32.17 -5.65 -1.46
C ASN A 358 -32.22 -4.34 -2.28
N LYS A 359 -32.59 -3.19 -1.69
CA LYS A 359 -32.62 -1.88 -2.37
C LYS A 359 -31.26 -1.18 -2.40
N TYR A 360 -30.37 -1.48 -1.45
CA TYR A 360 -29.02 -0.87 -1.38
C TYR A 360 -27.96 -1.60 -2.23
N ARG A 361 -28.36 -2.72 -2.85
CA ARG A 361 -27.67 -3.48 -3.90
C ARG A 361 -26.16 -3.72 -3.68
N THR A 362 -25.90 -4.78 -2.94
CA THR A 362 -24.73 -5.67 -3.03
C THR A 362 -25.13 -7.15 -2.86
N LEU A 363 -26.41 -7.47 -2.71
CA LEU A 363 -26.94 -8.84 -2.64
C LEU A 363 -27.86 -9.14 -3.84
N PRO A 364 -27.91 -10.40 -4.34
CA PRO A 364 -28.89 -10.81 -5.32
C PRO A 364 -30.29 -10.74 -4.72
N LYS A 365 -31.27 -10.44 -5.58
CA LYS A 365 -32.68 -10.45 -5.23
C LYS A 365 -33.11 -11.86 -4.84
N MET A 366 -33.03 -12.19 -3.56
CA MET A 366 -33.64 -13.40 -3.03
C MET A 366 -35.16 -13.30 -3.12
N SER A 367 -35.78 -14.40 -3.54
CA SER A 367 -37.21 -14.57 -3.30
C SER A 367 -37.45 -14.68 -1.80
N ARG A 368 -38.67 -14.34 -1.33
CA ARG A 368 -39.03 -14.54 0.09
C ARG A 368 -38.78 -15.99 0.54
N GLU A 369 -38.99 -16.95 -0.35
CA GLU A 369 -38.88 -18.39 -0.08
C GLU A 369 -37.42 -18.81 0.17
N GLU A 370 -36.47 -18.28 -0.60
CA GLU A 370 -35.03 -18.54 -0.40
C GLU A 370 -34.53 -17.95 0.92
N PHE A 371 -35.04 -16.77 1.29
CA PHE A 371 -34.70 -16.16 2.57
C PHE A 371 -35.25 -16.97 3.75
N GLU A 372 -36.47 -17.51 3.63
CA GLU A 372 -37.05 -18.36 4.68
C GLU A 372 -36.19 -19.61 4.93
N LEU A 373 -35.67 -20.24 3.87
CA LEU A 373 -34.76 -21.37 3.99
C LEU A 373 -33.47 -21.01 4.74
N ILE A 374 -32.90 -19.84 4.44
CA ILE A 374 -31.70 -19.34 5.13
C ILE A 374 -32.02 -19.01 6.59
N PHE A 375 -33.16 -18.39 6.86
CA PHE A 375 -33.61 -18.08 8.21
C PHE A 375 -33.72 -19.35 9.07
N TYR A 376 -34.31 -20.43 8.55
CA TYR A 376 -34.46 -21.69 9.30
C TYR A 376 -33.15 -22.46 9.47
N GLU A 377 -32.20 -22.31 8.56
CA GLU A 377 -30.88 -22.96 8.67
C GLU A 377 -29.97 -22.25 9.68
N LEU A 378 -30.16 -20.95 9.89
CA LEU A 378 -29.36 -20.11 10.79
C LEU A 378 -30.03 -19.88 12.16
N ASP A 379 -31.29 -20.28 12.33
CA ASP A 379 -31.99 -20.32 13.63
C ASP A 379 -31.56 -21.56 14.42
N ASP A 380 -30.35 -21.50 14.98
CA ASP A 380 -29.79 -22.57 15.81
C ASP A 380 -30.68 -22.88 17.03
N SER A 381 -31.35 -21.84 17.54
CA SER A 381 -32.26 -21.90 18.68
C SER A 381 -33.61 -22.59 18.37
N HIS A 382 -33.97 -22.73 17.09
CA HIS A 382 -35.24 -23.26 16.59
C HIS A 382 -36.48 -22.58 17.20
N ASP A 383 -36.38 -21.32 17.62
CA ASP A 383 -37.46 -20.59 18.29
C ASP A 383 -38.17 -19.58 17.38
N VAL A 384 -37.84 -19.59 16.09
CA VAL A 384 -38.37 -18.71 15.03
C VAL A 384 -38.05 -17.23 15.32
N LYS A 385 -37.01 -16.98 16.12
CA LYS A 385 -36.49 -15.66 16.45
C LYS A 385 -34.99 -15.67 16.24
N ILE A 386 -34.45 -14.49 15.93
CA ILE A 386 -33.02 -14.33 15.70
C ILE A 386 -32.44 -13.51 16.84
N ASN A 387 -31.47 -14.08 17.55
CA ASN A 387 -30.67 -13.39 18.55
C ASN A 387 -29.55 -12.56 17.89
N VAL A 388 -28.80 -11.77 18.68
CA VAL A 388 -27.78 -10.87 18.14
C VAL A 388 -26.63 -11.61 17.43
N ASP A 389 -26.28 -12.80 17.92
CA ASP A 389 -25.17 -13.60 17.40
C ASP A 389 -25.58 -14.31 16.11
N GLU A 390 -26.76 -14.94 16.10
CA GLU A 390 -27.40 -15.50 14.89
C GLU A 390 -27.59 -14.41 13.82
N PHE A 391 -27.96 -13.19 14.21
CA PHE A 391 -28.08 -12.07 13.28
C PHE A 391 -26.74 -11.71 12.63
N ALA A 392 -25.65 -11.72 13.40
CA ALA A 392 -24.31 -11.48 12.87
C ALA A 392 -23.87 -12.60 11.91
N ASP A 393 -24.16 -13.85 12.24
CA ASP A 393 -23.84 -15.01 11.41
C ASP A 393 -24.66 -15.05 10.11
N ILE A 394 -25.92 -14.63 10.17
CA ILE A 394 -26.74 -14.43 8.97
C ILE A 394 -26.10 -13.38 8.05
N CYS A 395 -25.70 -12.23 8.60
CA CYS A 395 -25.03 -11.18 7.82
C CYS A 395 -23.72 -11.70 7.20
N ASN A 396 -22.93 -12.49 7.95
CA ASN A 396 -21.71 -13.14 7.46
C ASN A 396 -21.98 -14.11 6.31
N ALA A 397 -22.95 -15.02 6.50
CA ALA A 397 -23.32 -16.02 5.50
C ALA A 397 -23.79 -15.36 4.21
N ILE A 398 -24.55 -14.27 4.35
CA ILE A 398 -25.03 -13.46 3.24
C ILE A 398 -23.86 -12.80 2.50
N ALA A 399 -22.92 -12.20 3.21
CA ALA A 399 -21.75 -11.57 2.60
C ALA A 399 -20.87 -12.56 1.80
N LEU A 400 -20.77 -13.81 2.28
CA LEU A 400 -19.95 -14.87 1.68
C LEU A 400 -20.62 -15.55 0.48
N LYS A 401 -21.93 -15.80 0.54
CA LYS A 401 -22.65 -16.57 -0.49
C LYS A 401 -23.03 -15.72 -1.70
N PHE A 402 -23.17 -14.41 -1.53
CA PHE A 402 -23.85 -13.58 -2.50
C PHE A 402 -22.90 -12.67 -3.28
N GLN A 403 -22.86 -12.88 -4.60
CA GLN A 403 -22.11 -12.03 -5.52
C GLN A 403 -22.78 -10.66 -5.64
N LYS A 404 -21.99 -9.61 -5.45
CA LYS A 404 -22.42 -8.23 -5.67
C LYS A 404 -22.88 -8.04 -7.12
N GLU A 405 -24.14 -7.62 -7.33
CA GLU A 405 -24.69 -7.36 -8.66
C GLU A 405 -23.95 -6.24 -9.42
N ASP A 406 -24.05 -6.28 -10.75
CA ASP A 406 -23.48 -5.27 -11.65
C ASP A 406 -24.17 -3.92 -11.46
N VAL A 407 -23.37 -2.86 -11.27
CA VAL A 407 -23.88 -1.48 -11.18
C VAL A 407 -24.35 -1.03 -12.57
N PRO A 408 -25.51 -0.34 -12.69
CA PRO A 408 -25.93 0.26 -13.95
C PRO A 408 -24.85 1.19 -14.50
N SER A 409 -24.65 1.14 -15.83
CA SER A 409 -23.63 1.97 -16.48
C SER A 409 -24.09 3.43 -16.59
N TYR A 410 -23.19 4.41 -16.43
CA TYR A 410 -23.49 5.83 -16.69
C TYR A 410 -24.11 6.08 -18.08
N PHE A 411 -23.80 5.22 -19.05
CA PHE A 411 -24.37 5.25 -20.40
C PHE A 411 -25.87 4.92 -20.48
N GLU A 412 -26.50 4.42 -19.40
CA GLU A 412 -27.96 4.28 -19.32
C GLU A 412 -28.69 5.63 -19.32
N TYR A 413 -27.99 6.73 -19.00
CA TYR A 413 -28.54 8.09 -19.10
C TYR A 413 -28.83 8.49 -20.56
N PHE A 414 -28.27 7.79 -21.55
CA PHE A 414 -28.54 7.96 -22.98
C PHE A 414 -29.20 6.70 -23.57
N PRO A 415 -30.49 6.44 -23.24
CA PRO A 415 -31.15 5.16 -23.52
C PRO A 415 -31.31 4.86 -25.02
N SER A 416 -31.41 5.89 -25.87
CA SER A 416 -31.60 5.74 -27.31
C SER A 416 -30.42 5.02 -28.00
N VAL A 417 -29.20 5.29 -27.55
CA VAL A 417 -27.97 4.67 -28.09
C VAL A 417 -27.68 3.35 -27.37
N TYR A 418 -27.84 3.32 -26.04
CA TYR A 418 -27.44 2.18 -25.21
C TYR A 418 -28.37 0.95 -25.32
N HIS A 419 -29.65 1.15 -25.64
CA HIS A 419 -30.62 0.07 -25.87
C HIS A 419 -30.84 -0.27 -27.35
N SER A 420 -30.14 0.41 -28.26
CA SER A 420 -30.17 0.10 -29.69
C SER A 420 -29.82 -1.38 -29.95
N PRO A 421 -30.45 -2.05 -30.93
CA PRO A 421 -30.15 -3.44 -31.27
C PRO A 421 -28.67 -3.65 -31.63
N PHE A 422 -28.01 -2.63 -32.20
CA PHE A 422 -26.58 -2.66 -32.48
C PHE A 422 -25.75 -2.71 -31.18
N SER A 423 -26.06 -1.84 -30.22
CA SER A 423 -25.36 -1.82 -28.93
C SER A 423 -25.56 -3.12 -28.15
N LYS A 424 -26.76 -3.73 -28.19
CA LYS A 424 -26.99 -5.03 -27.53
C LYS A 424 -26.14 -6.14 -28.15
N LYS A 425 -26.05 -6.20 -29.48
CA LYS A 425 -25.18 -7.16 -30.19
C LYS A 425 -23.70 -6.91 -29.87
N LEU A 426 -23.25 -5.66 -29.84
CA LEU A 426 -21.88 -5.30 -29.49
C LEU A 426 -21.53 -5.72 -28.05
N LYS A 427 -22.41 -5.44 -27.09
CA LYS A 427 -22.24 -5.87 -25.69
C LYS A 427 -22.15 -7.39 -25.57
N ALA A 428 -23.04 -8.12 -26.24
CA ALA A 428 -23.01 -9.58 -26.28
C ALA A 428 -21.70 -10.12 -26.90
N PHE A 429 -21.17 -9.47 -27.93
CA PHE A 429 -19.90 -9.84 -28.55
C PHE A 429 -18.71 -9.60 -27.61
N VAL A 430 -18.60 -8.41 -27.00
CA VAL A 430 -17.51 -8.06 -26.07
C VAL A 430 -17.51 -8.96 -24.84
N ARG A 431 -18.69 -9.37 -24.34
CA ARG A 431 -18.83 -10.31 -23.22
C ARG A 431 -18.56 -11.77 -23.61
N SER A 432 -18.46 -12.08 -24.89
CA SER A 432 -18.22 -13.45 -25.36
C SER A 432 -16.76 -13.87 -25.18
N PRO A 433 -16.46 -15.16 -24.93
CA PRO A 433 -15.08 -15.64 -24.82
C PRO A 433 -14.29 -15.48 -26.13
N LYS A 434 -14.98 -15.37 -27.27
CA LYS A 434 -14.36 -15.12 -28.59
C LYS A 434 -13.62 -13.80 -28.63
N PHE A 435 -14.16 -12.75 -28.00
CA PHE A 435 -13.49 -11.46 -27.91
C PHE A 435 -12.17 -11.59 -27.13
N GLY A 436 -12.19 -12.32 -26.01
CA GLY A 436 -10.97 -12.64 -25.24
C GLY A 436 -9.90 -13.34 -26.09
N TYR A 437 -10.27 -14.36 -26.86
CA TYR A 437 -9.33 -15.03 -27.77
C TYR A 437 -8.73 -14.10 -28.84
N ILE A 438 -9.53 -13.19 -29.39
CA ILE A 438 -9.06 -12.20 -30.37
C ILE A 438 -8.03 -11.26 -29.72
N VAL A 439 -8.33 -10.75 -28.53
CA VAL A 439 -7.41 -9.86 -27.79
C VAL A 439 -6.11 -10.59 -27.44
N SER A 440 -6.18 -11.85 -27.01
CA SER A 440 -5.00 -12.67 -26.74
C SER A 440 -4.16 -12.92 -28.00
N PHE A 441 -4.80 -13.15 -29.14
CA PHE A 441 -4.10 -13.29 -30.42
C PHE A 441 -3.39 -12.00 -30.83
N ILE A 442 -4.07 -10.84 -30.68
CA ILE A 442 -3.47 -9.51 -30.91
C ILE A 442 -2.27 -9.30 -29.99
N LEU A 443 -2.34 -9.71 -28.73
CA LEU A 443 -1.23 -9.64 -27.77
C LEU A 443 -0.01 -10.46 -28.22
N ILE A 444 -0.23 -11.67 -28.71
CA ILE A 444 0.86 -12.52 -29.22
C ILE A 444 1.51 -11.89 -30.46
N LEU A 445 0.71 -11.35 -31.39
CA LEU A 445 1.26 -10.64 -32.54
C LEU A 445 2.03 -9.38 -32.13
N ASN A 446 1.54 -8.65 -31.13
CA ASN A 446 2.24 -7.50 -30.58
C ASN A 446 3.58 -7.89 -29.96
N LEU A 447 3.68 -9.03 -29.26
CA LEU A 447 4.94 -9.56 -28.75
C LEU A 447 5.98 -9.77 -29.87
N PHE A 448 5.56 -10.41 -30.98
CA PHE A 448 6.45 -10.60 -32.13
C PHE A 448 6.88 -9.26 -32.75
N ALA A 449 5.96 -8.30 -32.85
CA ALA A 449 6.28 -6.96 -33.36
C ALA A 449 7.32 -6.26 -32.49
N VAL A 450 7.17 -6.30 -31.15
CA VAL A 450 8.11 -5.67 -30.21
C VAL A 450 9.47 -6.35 -30.23
N ILE A 451 9.53 -7.68 -30.23
CA ILE A 451 10.83 -8.39 -30.37
C ILE A 451 11.51 -8.02 -31.69
N THR A 452 10.76 -7.96 -32.79
CA THR A 452 11.34 -7.62 -34.10
C THR A 452 11.81 -6.16 -34.13
N GLU A 453 11.01 -5.22 -33.65
CA GLU A 453 11.35 -3.80 -33.54
C GLU A 453 12.63 -3.61 -32.72
N THR A 454 12.69 -4.17 -31.52
CA THR A 454 13.86 -4.07 -30.64
C THR A 454 15.11 -4.70 -31.23
N THR A 455 15.01 -5.84 -31.92
CA THR A 455 16.17 -6.43 -32.60
C THR A 455 16.68 -5.54 -33.75
N LEU A 456 15.77 -4.94 -34.52
CA LEU A 456 16.12 -4.06 -35.63
C LEU A 456 16.67 -2.71 -35.17
N ASP A 457 16.21 -2.20 -34.03
CA ASP A 457 16.76 -1.04 -33.33
C ASP A 457 18.21 -1.30 -32.92
N ILE A 458 18.50 -2.47 -32.33
CA ILE A 458 19.88 -2.88 -31.98
C ILE A 458 20.76 -3.01 -33.24
N GLU A 459 20.21 -3.51 -34.34
CA GLU A 459 20.92 -3.63 -35.62
C GLU A 459 21.00 -2.30 -36.42
N ASN A 460 20.45 -1.20 -35.91
CA ASN A 460 20.40 0.13 -36.55
C ASN A 460 19.83 0.10 -37.99
N SER A 461 18.83 -0.74 -38.24
CA SER A 461 18.20 -0.87 -39.55
C SER A 461 17.05 0.12 -39.72
N SER A 462 16.99 0.78 -40.89
CA SER A 462 15.89 1.70 -41.24
C SER A 462 14.49 1.05 -41.27
N ALA A 463 14.43 -0.29 -41.25
CA ALA A 463 13.19 -1.06 -41.15
C ALA A 463 12.46 -0.84 -39.81
N GLN A 464 13.14 -0.32 -38.77
CA GLN A 464 12.55 0.02 -37.47
C GLN A 464 11.32 0.94 -37.60
N ASN A 465 11.38 1.97 -38.45
CA ASN A 465 10.29 2.94 -38.61
C ASN A 465 8.96 2.30 -39.03
N VAL A 466 9.01 1.23 -39.82
CA VAL A 466 7.82 0.49 -40.25
C VAL A 466 7.21 -0.27 -39.08
N TRP A 467 8.05 -0.95 -38.29
CA TRP A 467 7.62 -1.71 -37.11
C TRP A 467 7.10 -0.80 -36.00
N GLN A 468 7.72 0.37 -35.78
CA GLN A 468 7.23 1.40 -34.87
C GLN A 468 5.82 1.88 -35.25
N GLY A 469 5.53 2.03 -36.56
CA GLY A 469 4.19 2.33 -37.05
C GLY A 469 3.18 1.21 -36.78
N VAL A 470 3.59 -0.05 -36.95
CA VAL A 470 2.77 -1.22 -36.61
C VAL A 470 2.46 -1.27 -35.12
N GLU A 471 3.42 -0.94 -34.25
CA GLU A 471 3.19 -0.86 -32.82
C GLU A 471 2.22 0.25 -32.42
N PHE A 472 2.28 1.41 -33.08
CA PHE A 472 1.31 2.48 -32.87
C PHE A 472 -0.12 2.01 -33.17
N VAL A 473 -0.31 1.22 -34.25
CA VAL A 473 -1.60 0.58 -34.56
C VAL A 473 -2.04 -0.38 -33.45
N PHE A 474 -1.13 -1.20 -32.93
CA PHE A 474 -1.43 -2.04 -31.77
C PHE A 474 -1.86 -1.22 -30.55
N GLY A 475 -1.18 -0.09 -30.28
CA GLY A 475 -1.57 0.88 -29.24
C GLY A 475 -3.04 1.27 -29.34
N TRP A 476 -3.49 1.68 -30.52
CA TRP A 476 -4.89 2.04 -30.77
C TRP A 476 -5.87 0.88 -30.66
N LEU A 477 -5.46 -0.35 -31.02
CA LEU A 477 -6.29 -1.54 -30.81
C LEU A 477 -6.57 -1.77 -29.32
N TYR A 478 -5.60 -1.51 -28.44
CA TYR A 478 -5.81 -1.63 -26.98
C TYR A 478 -6.68 -0.50 -26.41
N VAL A 479 -6.55 0.73 -26.94
CA VAL A 479 -7.47 1.82 -26.58
C VAL A 479 -8.90 1.47 -26.99
N ALA A 480 -9.08 0.89 -28.18
CA ALA A 480 -10.37 0.42 -28.65
C ALA A 480 -10.90 -0.74 -27.79
N GLU A 481 -10.06 -1.72 -27.43
CA GLU A 481 -10.39 -2.78 -26.49
C GLU A 481 -10.92 -2.23 -25.16
N MET A 482 -10.17 -1.30 -24.56
CA MET A 482 -10.51 -0.64 -23.31
C MET A 482 -11.85 0.10 -23.42
N ALA A 483 -12.02 0.93 -24.46
CA ALA A 483 -13.25 1.68 -24.68
C ALA A 483 -14.47 0.77 -24.85
N LEU A 484 -14.32 -0.34 -25.59
CA LEU A 484 -15.38 -1.33 -25.80
C LEU A 484 -15.75 -2.06 -24.49
N LYS A 485 -14.76 -2.43 -23.66
CA LYS A 485 -15.00 -3.04 -22.35
C LYS A 485 -15.71 -2.07 -21.40
N VAL A 486 -15.21 -0.83 -21.28
CA VAL A 486 -15.83 0.21 -20.44
C VAL A 486 -17.26 0.51 -20.89
N TYR A 487 -17.51 0.55 -22.20
CA TYR A 487 -18.86 0.74 -22.75
C TYR A 487 -19.78 -0.47 -22.48
N SER A 488 -19.26 -1.70 -22.51
CA SER A 488 -20.06 -2.92 -22.37
C SER A 488 -20.38 -3.30 -20.93
N PHE A 489 -19.44 -3.13 -20.01
CA PHE A 489 -19.59 -3.47 -18.60
C PHE A 489 -20.03 -2.27 -17.75
N GLY A 490 -19.73 -1.04 -18.18
CA GLY A 490 -19.82 0.16 -17.34
C GLY A 490 -18.52 0.37 -16.57
N PHE A 491 -18.20 1.63 -16.28
CA PHE A 491 -16.91 1.99 -15.64
C PHE A 491 -16.71 1.31 -14.29
N GLU A 492 -17.74 1.29 -13.44
CA GLU A 492 -17.62 0.68 -12.11
C GLU A 492 -17.40 -0.83 -12.20
N ASN A 493 -18.19 -1.57 -12.98
CA ASN A 493 -18.02 -3.01 -13.13
C ASN A 493 -16.69 -3.37 -13.80
N TYR A 494 -16.25 -2.57 -14.76
CA TYR A 494 -14.92 -2.72 -15.37
C TYR A 494 -13.80 -2.52 -14.34
N TRP A 495 -13.92 -1.51 -13.46
CA TRP A 495 -12.96 -1.25 -12.38
C TRP A 495 -13.01 -2.29 -11.26
N ARG A 496 -14.00 -3.18 -11.20
CA ARG A 496 -14.04 -4.23 -10.16
C ARG A 496 -13.07 -5.38 -10.43
N ASP A 497 -12.78 -5.62 -11.71
CA ASP A 497 -11.85 -6.68 -12.11
C ASP A 497 -10.41 -6.16 -12.12
N GLY A 498 -9.53 -6.81 -11.35
CA GLY A 498 -8.13 -6.42 -11.22
C GLY A 498 -7.35 -6.49 -12.53
N GLN A 499 -7.72 -7.40 -13.43
CA GLN A 499 -7.10 -7.49 -14.76
C GLN A 499 -7.42 -6.24 -15.58
N ASN A 500 -8.69 -5.84 -15.58
CA ASN A 500 -9.16 -4.65 -16.26
C ASN A 500 -8.60 -3.36 -15.64
N GLN A 501 -8.45 -3.28 -14.31
CA GLN A 501 -7.78 -2.14 -13.65
C GLN A 501 -6.34 -1.97 -14.15
N PHE A 502 -5.56 -3.05 -14.16
CA PHE A 502 -4.19 -3.04 -14.66
C PHE A 502 -4.14 -2.61 -16.13
N ASP A 503 -5.04 -3.16 -16.95
CA ASP A 503 -5.15 -2.86 -18.37
C ASP A 503 -5.45 -1.39 -18.64
N PHE A 504 -6.35 -0.82 -17.84
CA PHE A 504 -6.70 0.59 -17.91
C PHE A 504 -5.52 1.48 -17.58
N VAL A 505 -4.84 1.20 -16.46
CA VAL A 505 -3.69 2.01 -16.01
C VAL A 505 -2.57 1.97 -17.04
N ILE A 506 -2.22 0.79 -17.55
CA ILE A 506 -1.18 0.65 -18.58
C ILE A 506 -1.58 1.36 -19.87
N THR A 507 -2.83 1.20 -20.32
CA THR A 507 -3.31 1.85 -21.55
C THR A 507 -3.35 3.37 -21.39
N LEU A 508 -3.76 3.88 -20.23
CA LEU A 508 -3.75 5.30 -19.92
C LEU A 508 -2.33 5.88 -19.92
N ILE A 509 -1.37 5.21 -19.27
CA ILE A 509 0.04 5.64 -19.25
C ILE A 509 0.60 5.73 -20.68
N ILE A 510 0.30 4.73 -21.52
CA ILE A 510 0.76 4.70 -22.91
C ILE A 510 0.11 5.81 -23.74
N VAL A 511 -1.21 6.02 -23.63
CA VAL A 511 -1.91 7.08 -24.37
C VAL A 511 -1.42 8.47 -23.95
N VAL A 512 -1.23 8.71 -22.65
CA VAL A 512 -0.66 9.96 -22.15
C VAL A 512 0.76 10.15 -22.68
N GLY A 513 1.58 9.10 -22.61
CA GLY A 513 2.92 9.09 -23.18
C GLY A 513 2.95 9.46 -24.67
N GLU A 514 2.13 8.80 -25.49
CA GLU A 514 2.02 9.07 -26.93
C GLU A 514 1.44 10.45 -27.24
N THR A 515 0.51 10.96 -26.44
CA THR A 515 -0.03 12.30 -26.62
C THR A 515 1.04 13.36 -26.32
N VAL A 516 1.84 13.17 -25.26
CA VAL A 516 2.93 14.07 -24.89
C VAL A 516 3.99 14.13 -25.99
N THR A 517 4.36 12.99 -26.58
CA THR A 517 5.35 12.94 -27.67
C THR A 517 4.85 13.61 -28.94
N PHE A 518 3.56 13.45 -29.27
CA PHE A 518 2.97 14.08 -30.45
C PHE A 518 2.82 15.60 -30.30
N VAL A 519 2.44 16.07 -29.11
CA VAL A 519 2.21 17.51 -28.85
C VAL A 519 3.52 18.28 -28.67
N THR A 520 4.60 17.62 -28.22
CA THR A 520 5.87 18.27 -27.90
C THR A 520 7.05 17.74 -28.73
N PRO A 521 7.04 17.92 -30.07
CA PRO A 521 8.10 17.38 -30.92
C PRO A 521 9.49 18.04 -30.71
N ASN A 522 9.57 19.26 -30.14
CA ASN A 522 10.82 20.04 -30.03
C ASN A 522 10.99 20.79 -28.68
N GLY A 523 10.42 20.33 -27.57
CA GLY A 523 10.28 21.17 -26.36
C GLY A 523 10.58 20.51 -25.02
N ARG A 524 11.65 20.99 -24.38
CA ARG A 524 12.08 20.78 -22.98
C ARG A 524 12.78 19.44 -22.69
N THR A 525 14.04 19.59 -22.32
CA THR A 525 15.06 18.58 -21.97
C THR A 525 14.63 17.49 -20.98
N PHE A 526 13.55 17.69 -20.21
CA PHE A 526 13.10 16.71 -19.22
C PHE A 526 12.21 15.58 -19.80
N LEU A 527 11.47 15.86 -20.89
CA LEU A 527 10.56 14.87 -21.53
C LEU A 527 10.96 14.55 -22.98
N SER A 528 11.93 15.28 -23.54
CA SER A 528 12.37 15.19 -24.94
C SER A 528 13.58 14.27 -25.17
N ASN A 529 14.17 13.68 -24.12
CA ASN A 529 15.19 12.65 -24.30
C ASN A 529 14.49 11.38 -24.80
N GLY A 530 14.82 10.91 -26.00
CA GLY A 530 14.21 9.72 -26.64
C GLY A 530 14.25 8.44 -25.79
N GLU A 531 15.03 8.44 -24.71
CA GLU A 531 15.09 7.37 -23.72
C GLU A 531 13.79 7.18 -22.91
N TRP A 532 13.06 8.26 -22.55
CA TRP A 532 11.78 8.13 -21.84
C TRP A 532 10.70 7.51 -22.71
N ILE A 533 10.73 7.79 -24.02
CA ILE A 533 9.89 7.11 -25.00
C ILE A 533 10.22 5.63 -24.96
N ARG A 534 11.50 5.25 -25.00
CA ARG A 534 11.95 3.85 -24.87
C ARG A 534 11.43 3.17 -23.59
N TYR A 535 11.41 3.86 -22.45
CA TYR A 535 10.83 3.32 -21.21
C TYR A 535 9.30 3.19 -21.25
N LEU A 536 8.57 4.13 -21.87
CA LEU A 536 7.13 4.01 -22.12
C LEU A 536 6.81 2.88 -23.11
N LEU A 537 7.71 2.63 -24.08
CA LEU A 537 7.65 1.48 -24.98
C LEU A 537 7.85 0.16 -24.21
N LEU A 538 8.81 0.11 -23.27
CA LEU A 538 9.01 -1.05 -22.39
C LEU A 538 7.80 -1.33 -21.48
N ALA A 539 7.05 -0.30 -21.05
CA ALA A 539 5.81 -0.50 -20.29
C ALA A 539 4.74 -1.29 -21.07
N ARG A 540 4.83 -1.35 -22.42
CA ARG A 540 3.97 -2.21 -23.24
C ARG A 540 4.21 -3.69 -22.96
N LEU A 541 5.43 -4.09 -22.59
CA LEU A 541 5.78 -5.46 -22.22
C LEU A 541 5.04 -5.91 -20.94
N LEU A 542 4.63 -4.99 -20.07
CA LEU A 542 3.81 -5.31 -18.89
C LEU A 542 2.48 -5.94 -19.29
N ARG A 543 1.97 -5.70 -20.51
CA ARG A 543 0.77 -6.37 -21.05
C ARG A 543 0.96 -7.88 -21.22
N LEU A 544 2.21 -8.36 -21.35
CA LEU A 544 2.52 -9.80 -21.44
C LEU A 544 2.19 -10.55 -20.16
N ILE A 545 2.05 -9.85 -19.02
CA ILE A 545 1.57 -10.44 -17.77
C ILE A 545 0.17 -11.07 -17.97
N ARG A 546 -0.65 -10.55 -18.89
CA ARG A 546 -1.93 -11.16 -19.27
C ARG A 546 -1.79 -12.59 -19.79
N LEU A 547 -0.73 -12.88 -20.54
CA LEU A 547 -0.49 -14.21 -21.11
C LEU A 547 -0.22 -15.23 -20.00
N LEU A 548 0.50 -14.82 -18.95
CA LEU A 548 0.73 -15.64 -17.76
C LEU A 548 -0.59 -15.99 -17.05
N MET A 549 -1.54 -15.07 -17.01
CA MET A 549 -2.87 -15.32 -16.38
C MET A 549 -3.74 -16.33 -17.16
N TYR A 550 -3.45 -16.59 -18.44
CA TYR A 550 -4.17 -17.59 -19.23
C TYR A 550 -3.68 -19.02 -18.94
N VAL A 551 -2.44 -19.18 -18.51
CA VAL A 551 -1.87 -20.48 -18.15
C VAL A 551 -2.32 -20.84 -16.73
N GLN A 552 -3.11 -21.90 -16.59
CA GLN A 552 -3.70 -22.31 -15.31
C GLN A 552 -2.67 -22.42 -14.16
N ARG A 553 -1.46 -22.90 -14.45
CA ARG A 553 -0.36 -23.02 -13.44
C ARG A 553 0.17 -21.66 -12.95
N TYR A 554 0.22 -20.66 -13.82
CA TYR A 554 0.72 -19.32 -13.46
C TYR A 554 -0.39 -18.37 -13.04
N ARG A 555 -1.63 -18.66 -13.41
CA ARG A 555 -2.81 -17.87 -13.04
C ARG A 555 -2.90 -17.70 -11.53
N ALA A 556 -2.75 -18.79 -10.78
CA ALA A 556 -2.67 -18.82 -9.32
C ALA A 556 -1.62 -17.80 -8.84
N PHE A 557 -0.35 -18.06 -9.13
CA PHE A 557 0.78 -17.23 -8.72
C PHE A 557 0.63 -15.74 -9.08
N VAL A 558 0.22 -15.41 -10.31
CA VAL A 558 0.05 -14.01 -10.75
C VAL A 558 -1.16 -13.37 -10.07
N ALA A 559 -2.26 -14.10 -9.90
CA ALA A 559 -3.42 -13.60 -9.17
C ALA A 559 -3.04 -13.33 -7.70
N THR A 560 -2.34 -14.25 -7.04
CA THR A 560 -1.79 -14.05 -5.69
C THR A 560 -0.89 -12.84 -5.64
N PHE A 561 0.09 -12.73 -6.53
CA PHE A 561 1.02 -11.60 -6.52
C PHE A 561 0.28 -10.26 -6.67
N LEU A 562 -0.66 -10.19 -7.63
CA LEU A 562 -1.47 -8.99 -7.82
C LEU A 562 -2.41 -8.72 -6.62
N THR A 563 -2.99 -9.74 -5.98
CA THR A 563 -3.82 -9.55 -4.77
C THR A 563 -2.99 -9.10 -3.57
N LEU A 564 -1.70 -9.49 -3.49
CA LEU A 564 -0.78 -9.09 -2.43
C LEU A 564 -0.27 -7.65 -2.56
N ILE A 565 -0.16 -7.09 -3.78
CA ILE A 565 0.38 -5.73 -3.98
C ILE A 565 -0.34 -4.69 -3.10
N PRO A 566 -1.69 -4.55 -3.10
CA PRO A 566 -2.37 -3.58 -2.25
C PRO A 566 -2.15 -3.83 -0.76
N SER A 567 -2.08 -5.09 -0.33
CA SER A 567 -1.87 -5.44 1.08
C SER A 567 -0.42 -5.19 1.54
N LEU A 568 0.54 -5.19 0.60
CA LEU A 568 1.94 -4.79 0.81
C LEU A 568 2.14 -3.27 0.85
N MET A 569 1.29 -2.50 0.16
CA MET A 569 1.45 -1.04 0.04
C MET A 569 1.56 -0.29 1.38
N PRO A 570 0.82 -0.63 2.45
CA PRO A 570 0.98 0.03 3.75
C PRO A 570 2.38 -0.15 4.32
N TYR A 571 2.96 -1.35 4.23
CA TYR A 571 4.30 -1.66 4.75
C TYR A 571 5.40 -1.03 3.90
N LEU A 572 5.28 -1.09 2.57
CA LEU A 572 6.18 -0.38 1.64
C LEU A 572 6.08 1.14 1.84
N GLY A 573 4.87 1.66 2.09
CA GLY A 573 4.63 3.06 2.43
C GLY A 573 5.28 3.46 3.75
N THR A 574 5.24 2.59 4.78
CA THR A 574 5.96 2.80 6.04
C THR A 574 7.47 2.87 5.82
N ILE A 575 8.05 1.94 5.03
CA ILE A 575 9.47 2.00 4.64
C ILE A 575 9.77 3.33 3.94
N PHE A 576 8.99 3.69 2.93
CA PHE A 576 9.15 4.94 2.18
C PHE A 576 9.11 6.18 3.09
N CYS A 577 8.22 6.22 4.08
CA CYS A 577 8.17 7.31 5.05
C CYS A 577 9.43 7.37 5.92
N VAL A 578 9.95 6.22 6.36
CA VAL A 578 11.23 6.16 7.09
C VAL A 578 12.39 6.62 6.19
N LEU A 579 12.41 6.24 4.92
CA LEU A 579 13.39 6.76 3.94
C LEU A 579 13.28 8.28 3.80
N CYS A 580 12.07 8.85 3.77
CA CYS A 580 11.88 10.31 3.70
C CYS A 580 12.44 11.04 4.94
N ILE A 581 12.25 10.47 6.13
CA ILE A 581 12.80 11.02 7.39
C ILE A 581 14.33 10.95 7.36
N TYR A 582 14.90 9.79 7.01
CA TYR A 582 16.35 9.63 6.88
C TYR A 582 16.94 10.51 5.78
N CYS A 583 16.25 10.68 4.64
CA CYS A 583 16.71 11.55 3.56
C CYS A 583 16.79 13.01 4.02
N SER A 584 15.74 13.49 4.71
CA SER A 584 15.72 14.82 5.30
C SER A 584 16.86 15.00 6.31
N LEU A 585 17.13 13.99 7.14
CA LEU A 585 18.23 13.97 8.11
C LEU A 585 19.60 13.98 7.40
N GLY A 586 19.82 13.11 6.42
CA GLY A 586 21.06 13.01 5.65
C GLY A 586 21.37 14.29 4.89
N LEU A 587 20.37 14.92 4.27
CA LEU A 587 20.51 16.20 3.57
C LEU A 587 20.94 17.34 4.50
N GLN A 588 20.43 17.35 5.74
CA GLN A 588 20.75 18.40 6.71
C GLN A 588 22.11 18.19 7.39
N ILE A 589 22.54 16.94 7.59
CA ILE A 589 23.83 16.62 8.21
C ILE A 589 24.97 16.64 7.17
N PHE A 590 24.75 16.04 6.00
CA PHE A 590 25.79 15.79 5.00
C PHE A 590 25.68 16.66 3.74
N GLY A 591 24.70 17.56 3.67
CA GLY A 591 24.46 18.35 2.47
C GLY A 591 25.65 19.24 2.08
N GLY A 592 26.07 19.14 0.83
CA GLY A 592 27.10 19.99 0.21
C GLY A 592 28.54 19.57 0.48
N ILE A 593 28.79 18.48 1.24
CA ILE A 593 30.15 18.02 1.55
C ILE A 593 30.79 17.21 0.40
N VAL A 594 29.96 16.56 -0.42
CA VAL A 594 30.39 15.83 -1.61
C VAL A 594 30.44 16.84 -2.76
N ASN A 595 31.61 17.42 -3.02
CA ASN A 595 31.77 18.39 -4.09
C ASN A 595 33.17 18.29 -4.71
N ALA A 596 33.31 18.70 -5.96
CA ALA A 596 34.55 18.57 -6.71
C ALA A 596 35.75 19.36 -6.11
N GLY A 597 35.49 20.36 -5.26
CA GLY A 597 36.54 21.16 -4.61
C GLY A 597 37.01 20.61 -3.26
N ASN A 598 36.45 19.49 -2.78
CA ASN A 598 36.83 18.90 -1.50
C ASN A 598 38.00 17.93 -1.67
N ALA A 599 39.21 18.35 -1.31
CA ALA A 599 40.42 17.53 -1.43
C ALA A 599 40.38 16.21 -0.63
N LYS A 600 39.51 16.10 0.38
CA LYS A 600 39.32 14.83 1.12
C LYS A 600 38.53 13.80 0.31
N LEU A 601 37.70 14.24 -0.64
CA LEU A 601 36.87 13.36 -1.45
C LEU A 601 37.71 12.48 -2.38
N GLU A 602 38.78 13.03 -2.97
CA GLU A 602 39.71 12.29 -3.85
C GLU A 602 40.41 11.11 -3.16
N GLN A 603 40.42 11.08 -1.83
CA GLN A 603 41.03 10.00 -1.04
C GLN A 603 40.03 8.92 -0.62
N THR A 604 38.74 9.11 -0.92
CA THR A 604 37.67 8.18 -0.53
C THR A 604 37.25 7.30 -1.70
N ASP A 605 36.83 6.07 -1.38
CA ASP A 605 36.29 5.10 -2.34
C ASP A 605 35.03 5.60 -3.10
N LEU A 606 34.42 6.72 -2.67
CA LEU A 606 33.35 7.39 -3.42
C LEU A 606 33.83 8.02 -4.73
N ALA A 607 35.08 8.48 -4.77
CA ALA A 607 35.68 9.16 -5.92
C ALA A 607 36.38 8.20 -6.89
N ASP A 608 36.35 6.89 -6.63
CA ASP A 608 36.90 5.90 -7.54
C ASP A 608 36.16 5.93 -8.89
N ASP A 609 36.88 6.36 -9.93
CA ASP A 609 36.36 6.52 -11.30
C ASP A 609 35.74 5.22 -11.85
N GLU A 610 36.16 4.05 -11.37
CA GLU A 610 35.62 2.75 -11.80
C GLU A 610 34.17 2.52 -11.32
N ASN A 611 33.77 3.06 -10.17
CA ASN A 611 32.48 2.76 -9.55
C ASN A 611 31.45 3.90 -9.66
N SER A 612 31.89 5.13 -9.97
CA SER A 612 31.01 6.30 -10.20
C SER A 612 29.99 6.57 -9.08
N TYR A 613 30.34 6.28 -7.81
CA TYR A 613 29.43 6.45 -6.67
C TYR A 613 29.18 7.90 -6.26
N LEU A 614 29.91 8.87 -6.83
CA LEU A 614 29.75 10.30 -6.59
C LEU A 614 28.32 10.81 -6.81
N LEU A 615 27.57 10.19 -7.72
CA LEU A 615 26.17 10.53 -8.02
C LEU A 615 25.21 10.14 -6.88
N PHE A 616 25.57 9.13 -6.08
CA PHE A 616 24.78 8.64 -4.95
C PHE A 616 25.19 9.35 -3.66
N ASN A 617 24.78 10.61 -3.55
CA ASN A 617 25.11 11.48 -2.42
C ASN A 617 23.86 12.05 -1.71
N PHE A 618 24.08 12.77 -0.61
CA PHE A 618 23.06 13.46 0.18
C PHE A 618 23.02 14.98 -0.07
N ASN A 619 23.44 15.44 -1.25
CA ASN A 619 23.43 16.88 -1.56
C ASN A 619 22.03 17.39 -1.92
N ASP A 620 21.17 16.55 -2.48
CA ASP A 620 19.78 16.85 -2.74
C ASP A 620 18.84 15.71 -2.30
N TYR A 621 17.55 16.02 -2.25
CA TYR A 621 16.55 15.06 -1.77
C TYR A 621 16.38 13.85 -2.71
N PRO A 622 16.35 14.02 -4.05
CA PRO A 622 16.27 12.88 -4.97
C PRO A 622 17.49 11.94 -4.89
N ASN A 623 18.72 12.46 -4.95
CA ASN A 623 19.91 11.60 -4.84
C ASN A 623 19.99 10.98 -3.46
N GLY A 624 19.61 11.70 -2.40
CA GLY A 624 19.51 11.14 -1.06
C GLY A 624 18.53 9.97 -0.96
N MET A 625 17.40 10.05 -1.66
CA MET A 625 16.41 8.96 -1.73
C MET A 625 16.97 7.72 -2.45
N VAL A 626 17.63 7.91 -3.60
CA VAL A 626 18.25 6.80 -4.34
C VAL A 626 19.43 6.21 -3.56
N THR A 627 20.22 7.04 -2.89
CA THR A 627 21.31 6.60 -2.01
C THR A 627 20.76 5.74 -0.87
N LEU A 628 19.67 6.16 -0.23
CA LEU A 628 19.03 5.36 0.82
C LEU A 628 18.40 4.07 0.27
N PHE A 629 17.92 4.07 -0.98
CA PHE A 629 17.50 2.84 -1.65
C PHE A 629 18.68 1.88 -1.85
N ASN A 630 19.85 2.36 -2.29
CA ASN A 630 21.06 1.54 -2.40
C ASN A 630 21.48 0.97 -1.04
N LEU A 631 21.39 1.78 0.02
CA LEU A 631 21.63 1.33 1.40
C LEU A 631 20.58 0.29 1.86
N LEU A 632 19.31 0.43 1.46
CA LEU A 632 18.24 -0.52 1.77
C LEU A 632 18.47 -1.89 1.11
N VAL A 633 18.97 -1.89 -0.13
CA VAL A 633 19.31 -3.11 -0.89
C VAL A 633 20.58 -3.78 -0.35
N MET A 634 21.36 -3.11 0.51
CA MET A 634 22.58 -3.60 1.17
C MET A 634 23.77 -3.92 0.24
N GLY A 635 23.73 -3.46 -1.02
CA GLY A 635 24.85 -3.58 -1.95
C GLY A 635 25.93 -2.54 -1.65
N ASN A 636 27.16 -2.98 -1.32
CA ASN A 636 28.33 -2.12 -1.06
C ASN A 636 28.11 -0.96 -0.07
N TRP A 637 27.15 -1.09 0.84
CA TRP A 637 26.66 -0.01 1.71
C TRP A 637 27.78 0.57 2.62
N GLN A 638 28.80 -0.23 2.93
CA GLN A 638 29.98 0.16 3.70
C GLN A 638 30.79 1.28 3.04
N VAL A 639 30.76 1.39 1.72
CA VAL A 639 31.50 2.43 0.97
C VAL A 639 30.99 3.80 1.35
N TRP A 640 29.67 4.01 1.35
CA TRP A 640 29.06 5.25 1.82
C TRP A 640 29.36 5.49 3.29
N MET A 641 29.17 4.48 4.15
CA MET A 641 29.39 4.63 5.59
C MET A 641 30.83 5.05 5.92
N GLN A 642 31.83 4.42 5.30
CA GLN A 642 33.25 4.74 5.53
C GLN A 642 33.63 6.09 4.93
N SER A 643 33.19 6.37 3.69
CA SER A 643 33.54 7.62 3.02
C SER A 643 32.90 8.83 3.71
N TYR A 644 31.65 8.75 4.17
CA TYR A 644 31.02 9.82 4.95
C TYR A 644 31.68 10.01 6.33
N ARG A 645 32.19 8.95 6.96
CA ARG A 645 33.02 9.05 8.18
C ARG A 645 34.30 9.84 7.91
N GLU A 646 34.97 9.60 6.78
CA GLU A 646 36.22 10.28 6.42
C GLU A 646 35.97 11.75 6.01
N LEU A 647 34.91 12.02 5.25
CA LEU A 647 34.50 13.36 4.85
C LEU A 647 34.16 14.25 6.06
N THR A 648 33.40 13.70 7.02
CA THR A 648 33.02 14.43 8.24
C THR A 648 34.13 14.45 9.30
N GLY A 649 35.03 13.47 9.28
CA GLY A 649 36.09 13.28 10.29
C GLY A 649 35.58 12.81 11.66
N THR A 650 34.32 12.38 11.79
CA THR A 650 33.73 11.98 13.08
C THR A 650 33.15 10.57 13.04
N TYR A 651 33.32 9.83 14.13
CA TYR A 651 32.76 8.48 14.29
C TYR A 651 31.24 8.47 14.49
N TRP A 652 30.65 9.59 14.91
CA TRP A 652 29.20 9.74 15.08
C TRP A 652 28.42 9.57 13.77
N THR A 653 29.07 9.81 12.63
CA THR A 653 28.52 9.54 11.30
C THR A 653 28.13 8.07 11.13
N LEU A 654 28.87 7.13 11.75
CA LEU A 654 28.53 5.71 11.72
C LEU A 654 27.17 5.43 12.37
N ALA A 655 26.79 6.19 13.39
CA ALA A 655 25.51 6.00 14.08
C ALA A 655 24.32 6.20 13.13
N TYR A 656 24.42 7.10 12.15
CA TYR A 656 23.38 7.30 11.12
C TYR A 656 23.17 6.05 10.26
N PHE A 657 24.26 5.46 9.74
CA PHE A 657 24.18 4.27 8.88
C PHE A 657 23.81 3.02 9.66
N VAL A 658 24.35 2.85 10.88
CA VAL A 658 24.00 1.74 11.76
C VAL A 658 22.53 1.84 12.17
N SER A 659 22.04 3.02 12.58
CA SER A 659 20.62 3.18 12.96
C SER A 659 19.70 2.94 11.76
N PHE A 660 20.11 3.35 10.56
CA PHE A 660 19.39 3.05 9.33
C PHE A 660 19.27 1.54 9.14
N TYR A 661 20.40 0.82 9.14
CA TYR A 661 20.43 -0.64 8.99
C TYR A 661 19.53 -1.37 10.01
N LEU A 662 19.59 -0.98 11.29
CA LEU A 662 18.78 -1.62 12.32
C LEU A 662 17.28 -1.38 12.07
N ILE A 663 16.87 -0.15 11.80
CA ILE A 663 15.44 0.19 11.63
C ILE A 663 14.88 -0.32 10.30
N THR A 664 15.59 -0.14 9.18
CA THR A 664 15.04 -0.47 7.86
C THR A 664 15.30 -1.91 7.46
N VAL A 665 16.53 -2.40 7.59
CA VAL A 665 16.92 -3.72 7.09
C VAL A 665 16.54 -4.81 8.09
N LEU A 666 16.96 -4.70 9.36
CA LEU A 666 16.67 -5.75 10.34
C LEU A 666 15.22 -5.77 10.83
N LEU A 667 14.53 -4.64 10.83
CA LEU A 667 13.15 -4.57 11.32
C LEU A 667 12.14 -4.49 10.18
N LEU A 668 12.14 -3.42 9.37
CA LEU A 668 11.08 -3.21 8.37
C LEU A 668 11.14 -4.19 7.19
N LEU A 669 12.32 -4.51 6.65
CA LEU A 669 12.44 -5.46 5.55
C LEU A 669 12.05 -6.87 6.01
N ASN A 670 12.47 -7.28 7.20
CA ASN A 670 12.05 -8.55 7.80
C ASN A 670 10.53 -8.60 8.08
N LEU A 671 9.92 -7.47 8.43
CA LEU A 671 8.45 -7.36 8.53
C LEU A 671 7.79 -7.59 7.16
N VAL A 672 8.30 -6.96 6.09
CA VAL A 672 7.77 -7.19 4.73
C VAL A 672 7.93 -8.66 4.32
N VAL A 673 9.08 -9.28 4.59
CA VAL A 673 9.30 -10.71 4.34
C VAL A 673 8.28 -11.56 5.11
N ALA A 674 8.05 -11.27 6.39
CA ALA A 674 7.06 -11.97 7.20
C ALA A 674 5.64 -11.85 6.63
N PHE A 675 5.25 -10.64 6.20
CA PHE A 675 3.96 -10.42 5.55
C PHE A 675 3.83 -11.22 4.23
N VAL A 676 4.85 -11.18 3.36
CA VAL A 676 4.80 -11.91 2.08
C VAL A 676 4.67 -13.41 2.31
N LEU A 677 5.42 -13.96 3.28
CA LEU A 677 5.36 -15.38 3.61
C LEU A 677 3.97 -15.79 4.13
N GLU A 678 3.45 -15.07 5.12
CA GLU A 678 2.13 -15.39 5.70
C GLU A 678 1.02 -15.28 4.64
N ALA A 679 1.08 -14.24 3.80
CA ALA A 679 0.05 -14.03 2.79
C ALA A 679 0.15 -15.04 1.62
N PHE A 680 1.36 -15.53 1.32
CA PHE A 680 1.55 -16.64 0.38
C PHE A 680 1.04 -17.97 0.95
N PHE A 681 1.32 -18.28 2.22
CA PHE A 681 0.81 -19.49 2.87
C PHE A 681 -0.71 -19.52 2.92
N ALA A 682 -1.34 -18.39 3.28
CA ALA A 682 -2.79 -18.29 3.31
C ALA A 682 -3.44 -18.52 1.94
N GLU A 683 -2.81 -18.04 0.86
CA GLU A 683 -3.33 -18.31 -0.48
C GLU A 683 -3.15 -19.78 -0.89
N LEU A 684 -2.01 -20.40 -0.58
CA LEU A 684 -1.81 -21.83 -0.83
C LEU A 684 -2.84 -22.70 -0.10
N GLU A 685 -3.18 -22.34 1.14
CA GLU A 685 -4.23 -23.00 1.91
C GLU A 685 -5.61 -22.81 1.26
N LEU A 686 -5.95 -21.59 0.83
CA LEU A 686 -7.20 -21.35 0.10
C LEU A 686 -7.31 -22.17 -1.18
N GLU A 687 -6.25 -22.26 -1.99
CA GLU A 687 -6.26 -23.10 -3.21
C GLU A 687 -6.40 -24.60 -2.88
N SER A 688 -5.79 -25.05 -1.79
CA SER A 688 -5.93 -26.43 -1.32
C SER A 688 -7.38 -26.74 -0.88
N SER A 689 -8.06 -25.77 -0.26
CA SER A 689 -9.46 -25.90 0.15
C SER A 689 -10.40 -25.96 -1.07
N GLU A 690 -10.20 -25.09 -2.07
CA GLU A 690 -10.97 -25.10 -3.32
C GLU A 690 -10.80 -26.42 -4.10
N THR A 691 -9.58 -26.99 -4.09
CA THR A 691 -9.29 -28.26 -4.76
C THR A 691 -9.89 -29.46 -4.03
N SER A 692 -9.88 -29.43 -2.69
CA SER A 692 -10.45 -30.49 -1.84
C SER A 692 -11.98 -30.57 -1.97
N GLU A 693 -12.67 -29.42 -2.02
CA GLU A 693 -14.10 -29.35 -2.31
C GLU A 693 -14.46 -29.77 -3.74
N GLY A 694 -13.52 -29.61 -4.69
CA GLY A 694 -13.66 -30.08 -6.07
C GLY A 694 -13.60 -31.60 -6.20
N ASN A 695 -12.71 -32.26 -5.45
CA ASN A 695 -12.52 -33.73 -5.50
C ASN A 695 -13.53 -34.53 -4.65
N GLY A 696 -14.18 -33.90 -3.66
CA GLY A 696 -15.23 -34.55 -2.85
C GLY A 696 -16.55 -34.84 -3.58
N LYS A 697 -16.65 -34.53 -4.88
CA LYS A 697 -17.89 -34.74 -5.67
C LYS A 697 -18.00 -36.10 -6.36
N ASP A 698 -16.95 -36.92 -6.37
CA ASP A 698 -16.95 -38.22 -7.06
C ASP A 698 -17.00 -39.45 -6.12
N GLY A 699 -17.24 -39.27 -4.82
CA GLY A 699 -17.33 -40.38 -3.87
C GLY A 699 -18.27 -40.11 -2.68
N GLU A 700 -19.30 -40.94 -2.59
CA GLU A 700 -20.20 -41.17 -1.43
C GLU A 700 -21.37 -40.21 -1.19
N GLY A 701 -22.56 -40.81 -1.20
CA GLY A 701 -23.83 -40.16 -0.87
C GLY A 701 -23.98 -39.93 0.62
N GLY A 702 -23.72 -38.70 1.06
CA GLY A 702 -24.17 -38.12 2.32
C GLY A 702 -24.76 -36.75 2.02
N LYS A 703 -25.89 -36.41 2.66
CA LYS A 703 -26.59 -35.14 2.48
C LYS A 703 -25.77 -33.99 3.09
N ASP A 704 -24.79 -33.48 2.36
CA ASP A 704 -24.23 -32.15 2.59
C ASP A 704 -23.96 -31.50 1.23
N ARG A 705 -25.01 -30.87 0.69
CA ARG A 705 -24.89 -30.03 -0.52
C ARG A 705 -24.39 -28.65 -0.12
N HIS A 706 -23.12 -28.53 0.25
CA HIS A 706 -22.42 -27.24 0.15
C HIS A 706 -22.03 -27.01 -1.32
N ARG A 707 -22.87 -26.27 -2.02
CA ARG A 707 -22.80 -26.05 -3.47
C ARG A 707 -22.01 -24.77 -3.74
N SER A 708 -20.80 -24.94 -4.30
CA SER A 708 -19.92 -23.94 -4.93
C SER A 708 -19.76 -22.59 -4.20
N VAL A 709 -18.62 -22.42 -3.53
CA VAL A 709 -18.06 -21.11 -3.18
C VAL A 709 -18.05 -20.24 -4.44
N GLY A 710 -18.87 -19.19 -4.46
CA GLY A 710 -18.81 -18.17 -5.49
C GLY A 710 -17.44 -17.49 -5.44
N THR A 711 -16.92 -17.06 -6.60
CA THR A 711 -15.67 -16.28 -6.68
C THR A 711 -15.76 -15.07 -5.74
N LYS A 712 -15.03 -15.12 -4.61
CA LYS A 712 -14.92 -14.03 -3.63
C LYS A 712 -14.39 -12.77 -4.33
N THR A 713 -14.94 -11.60 -4.01
CA THR A 713 -14.38 -10.33 -4.50
C THR A 713 -12.98 -10.11 -3.90
N ARG A 714 -12.10 -9.34 -4.56
CA ARG A 714 -10.69 -9.16 -4.13
C ARG A 714 -10.54 -8.65 -2.67
N SER A 715 -11.43 -7.77 -2.21
CA SER A 715 -11.44 -7.30 -0.82
C SER A 715 -11.88 -8.40 0.14
N GLN A 716 -12.96 -9.12 -0.18
CA GLN A 716 -13.43 -10.26 0.62
C GLN A 716 -12.44 -11.44 0.63
N ARG A 717 -11.65 -11.62 -0.45
CA ARG A 717 -10.55 -12.60 -0.49
C ARG A 717 -9.41 -12.14 0.40
N ALA A 718 -9.03 -10.87 0.38
CA ALA A 718 -8.01 -10.31 1.28
C ALA A 718 -8.41 -10.39 2.76
N ASP A 719 -9.67 -10.07 3.09
CA ASP A 719 -10.18 -10.19 4.46
C ASP A 719 -10.31 -11.65 4.88
N ALA A 720 -10.83 -12.53 4.02
CA ALA A 720 -10.87 -13.96 4.28
C ALA A 720 -9.45 -14.56 4.44
N LEU A 721 -8.48 -14.09 3.66
CA LEU A 721 -7.07 -14.45 3.82
C LEU A 721 -6.57 -14.02 5.19
N LEU A 722 -6.79 -12.76 5.59
CA LEU A 722 -6.36 -12.25 6.89
C LEU A 722 -7.00 -13.01 8.07
N HIS A 723 -8.28 -13.32 8.00
CA HIS A 723 -8.96 -14.14 9.00
C HIS A 723 -8.45 -15.58 9.04
N HIS A 724 -8.17 -16.17 7.87
CA HIS A 724 -7.64 -17.52 7.78
C HIS A 724 -6.21 -17.60 8.34
N MET A 725 -5.35 -16.63 7.98
CA MET A 725 -3.97 -16.44 8.49
C MET A 725 -3.90 -16.48 10.02
N LEU A 726 -4.96 -15.98 10.67
CA LEU A 726 -4.96 -15.69 12.11
C LEU A 726 -5.93 -16.57 12.89
N SER A 727 -6.60 -17.54 12.26
CA SER A 727 -7.64 -18.37 12.89
C SER A 727 -7.20 -18.98 14.23
N ALA A 728 -6.03 -19.63 14.27
CA ALA A 728 -5.49 -20.22 15.49
C ALA A 728 -5.17 -19.19 16.61
N GLU A 729 -4.79 -17.96 16.25
CA GLU A 729 -4.46 -16.88 17.19
C GLU A 729 -5.72 -16.13 17.66
N LEU A 730 -6.70 -15.98 16.78
CA LEU A 730 -7.99 -15.36 17.09
C LEU A 730 -8.74 -16.19 18.14
N ASP A 731 -8.71 -17.52 18.02
CA ASP A 731 -9.30 -18.42 19.01
C ASP A 731 -8.64 -18.27 20.39
N GLN A 732 -7.30 -18.18 20.46
CA GLN A 732 -6.58 -17.93 21.71
C GLN A 732 -6.90 -16.54 22.30
N THR A 733 -7.00 -15.53 21.45
CA THR A 733 -7.29 -14.15 21.88
C THR A 733 -8.71 -14.05 22.45
N GLN A 734 -9.69 -14.73 21.85
CA GLN A 734 -11.06 -14.80 22.37
C GLN A 734 -11.13 -15.49 23.75
N ILE A 735 -10.39 -16.58 23.94
CA ILE A 735 -10.30 -17.29 25.24
C ILE A 735 -9.67 -16.39 26.32
N SER A 736 -8.65 -15.59 25.96
CA SER A 736 -7.98 -14.66 26.87
C SER A 736 -8.87 -13.47 27.30
N ASN A 737 -9.71 -12.96 26.41
CA ASN A 737 -10.66 -11.88 26.71
C ASN A 737 -11.84 -12.40 27.57
N GLN A 738 -12.30 -13.64 27.35
CA GLN A 738 -13.33 -14.26 28.18
C GLN A 738 -12.84 -14.52 29.62
N THR A 739 -11.57 -14.87 29.80
CA THR A 739 -10.96 -15.07 31.13
C THR A 739 -10.70 -13.76 31.88
N GLN A 740 -10.48 -12.63 31.18
CA GLN A 740 -10.41 -11.32 31.84
C GLN A 740 -11.77 -10.75 32.23
N SER A 741 -12.84 -11.11 31.52
CA SER A 741 -14.22 -10.69 31.85
C SER A 741 -14.89 -11.50 32.97
N SER A 742 -14.30 -12.63 33.37
CA SER A 742 -14.86 -13.56 34.35
C SER A 742 -14.23 -13.49 35.75
N ASN A 743 -13.33 -12.53 36.00
CA ASN A 743 -12.92 -12.17 37.36
C ASN A 743 -13.73 -10.95 37.85
N PRO A 744 -14.58 -11.10 38.88
CA PRO A 744 -15.41 -10.02 39.40
C PRO A 744 -14.62 -8.88 40.06
#